data_AF-A0AAJ0B3W4-F1
#
_entry.id   AF-A0AAJ0B3W4-F1
#
_cell.length_a   1.000
_cell.length_b   1.000
_cell.length_c   1.000
_cell.angle_alpha   90.00
_cell.angle_beta   90.00
_cell.angle_gamma   90.00
#
_symmetry.space_group_name_H-M   'P 1'
#
loop_
_entity.id
_entity.type
_entity.pdbx_description
1 polymer ?
#
loop_
_entity_poly.entity_id
_entity_poly.type
_entity_poly.pdbx_seq_one_letter_code
_entity_poly.pdbx_strand_id
1 'polypeptide(L)'
;MDQRVQHFPESAKRPWFSKVASLLDLSSGDNKLAMIKAGWCPGDITKIGDSFNTIAAFYYFSKFKADPTVADLHEECPEYGCGLRIPAEPKHMSEGCDCPGMVSFEEENLIEIYEKGDVPCFCIGRLEDGSLGIALSSCSIDEESQKDPDNHYVALSHVWSEGMGNPSANALPFCQLAYVQHRAMMAYQVVEEKETDGSKDGSGILIQTKPKIRQLNIWIDTMCCPATPGYGKNLCLSMMREIYSNANVVMVRSAVLEALNIGDIVRDPSKGVMDVASQVYLSPYMRRMWTLQEAVLAGASRARGIGDRLCLSFADGILLLESIINLLKQAPRQEALLAYRFMAEFRDLSTHMWQLRDDDDGKPMKHSLKGFDFFLNMLTVALKYRNVTVASDEVICLATLLNLRINSTKGVVPLIGHGETPEEGMCELWRRLQALGGSLPSDLIFSSIPRVQAPGYRWAPATVVQYAKHGNLYVSHSSAYPAKITDKGLHVRLPGARLMSPAATAGTLGRLLPKVLVNDGKQANPGDEAMPPSVFMAKLQAEEGGWFAVRIHHVDNETQESRSVHAGARSETDHRPRLLRLLKSRSAALIYQNANISGPGLLVSIDSPPSNLSALDILSLNPEPLQTTSEFPVKIMPLSGGACVIAEAANTCVEELNRAVVAESRQRGGEYAVNNVWENTAVITELFKQTAERIVEDSSSALKEALYFEVLSSKASVTHEAAIERFMQYVRQVAYCGGGIRCEAFPEDQDWYVD
;
A
#
# COMPACT_ATOMS: atom_id res chain seq x y z
N MET A 1 2.27 -23.92 44.03
CA MET A 1 1.74 -22.58 44.34
C MET A 1 0.25 -22.72 44.57
N ASP A 2 -0.26 -22.08 45.62
CA ASP A 2 -1.59 -22.31 46.22
C ASP A 2 -2.74 -21.86 45.30
N GLN A 3 -3.80 -22.67 45.19
CA GLN A 3 -4.92 -22.49 44.24
C GLN A 3 -5.78 -21.23 44.50
N ARG A 4 -5.50 -20.48 45.57
CA ARG A 4 -6.31 -19.35 46.03
C ARG A 4 -5.60 -18.00 46.05
N VAL A 5 -4.38 -17.90 45.52
CA VAL A 5 -3.57 -16.67 45.62
C VAL A 5 -3.53 -15.92 44.28
N GLN A 6 -4.06 -14.70 44.26
CA GLN A 6 -3.87 -13.73 43.17
C GLN A 6 -2.42 -13.22 43.17
N HIS A 7 -1.75 -13.32 42.02
CA HIS A 7 -0.40 -12.80 41.83
C HIS A 7 -0.43 -11.57 40.92
N PHE A 8 0.12 -10.45 41.41
CA PHE A 8 0.39 -9.25 40.62
C PHE A 8 1.89 -9.18 40.29
N PRO A 9 2.30 -8.91 39.04
CA PRO A 9 3.71 -8.79 38.69
C PRO A 9 4.29 -7.44 39.17
N GLU A 10 5.39 -7.48 39.93
CA GLU A 10 6.09 -6.30 40.47
C GLU A 10 6.81 -5.43 39.42
N SER A 11 6.88 -5.84 38.14
CA SER A 11 7.62 -5.09 37.13
C SER A 11 7.07 -5.21 35.70
N ALA A 12 5.77 -4.99 35.50
CA ALA A 12 5.32 -4.59 34.16
C ALA A 12 5.82 -3.16 33.91
N LYS A 13 6.70 -2.95 32.92
CA LYS A 13 7.03 -1.62 32.40
C LYS A 13 5.73 -0.92 32.03
N ARG A 14 5.25 -0.08 32.96
CA ARG A 14 4.19 0.94 32.85
C ARG A 14 2.91 0.47 32.13
N PRO A 15 2.00 -0.22 32.83
CA PRO A 15 0.65 -0.53 32.36
C PRO A 15 -0.13 0.70 31.87
N TRP A 16 0.15 1.88 32.42
CA TRP A 16 -0.46 3.13 31.99
C TRP A 16 -0.14 3.48 30.53
N PHE A 17 1.03 3.07 29.99
CA PHE A 17 1.38 3.38 28.61
C PHE A 17 0.46 2.63 27.64
N SER A 18 0.09 1.38 27.93
CA SER A 18 -0.91 0.66 27.11
C SER A 18 -2.28 1.35 27.14
N LYS A 19 -2.67 1.89 28.31
CA LYS A 19 -3.94 2.59 28.52
C LYS A 19 -3.97 4.00 27.92
N VAL A 20 -2.82 4.67 27.85
CA VAL A 20 -2.65 5.98 27.21
C VAL A 20 -2.45 5.84 25.70
N ALA A 21 -1.73 4.80 25.25
CA ALA A 21 -1.56 4.49 23.84
C ALA A 21 -2.89 4.17 23.17
N SER A 22 -3.78 3.40 23.81
CA SER A 22 -5.13 3.15 23.29
C SER A 22 -6.00 4.42 23.24
N LEU A 23 -5.79 5.36 24.15
CA LEU A 23 -6.46 6.68 24.16
C LEU A 23 -5.86 7.66 23.15
N LEU A 24 -4.81 7.29 22.42
CA LEU A 24 -4.14 8.10 21.40
C LEU A 24 -4.07 7.36 20.07
N ASP A 25 -4.62 6.15 20.02
CA ASP A 25 -4.72 5.36 18.81
C ASP A 25 -5.72 6.02 17.87
N LEU A 26 -5.25 6.39 16.68
CA LEU A 26 -6.10 6.91 15.61
C LEU A 26 -6.72 5.77 14.80
N SER A 27 -6.24 4.53 14.94
CA SER A 27 -6.74 3.39 14.21
C SER A 27 -8.01 2.78 14.84
N SER A 28 -8.22 2.96 16.15
CA SER A 28 -9.37 2.42 16.88
C SER A 28 -9.86 3.34 18.02
N GLY A 29 -11.13 3.23 18.41
CA GLY A 29 -11.68 3.85 19.63
C GLY A 29 -12.31 5.25 19.48
N ASP A 30 -12.49 5.92 20.62
CA ASP A 30 -13.29 7.14 20.74
C ASP A 30 -12.72 8.36 19.98
N ASN A 31 -11.39 8.45 19.84
CA ASN A 31 -10.75 9.55 19.11
C ASN A 31 -11.03 9.48 17.61
N LYS A 32 -10.94 8.27 17.02
CA LYS A 32 -11.28 8.06 15.61
C LYS A 32 -12.72 8.48 15.35
N LEU A 33 -13.65 8.06 16.21
CA LEU A 33 -15.06 8.47 16.14
C LEU A 33 -15.24 9.98 16.30
N ALA A 34 -14.51 10.61 17.21
CA ALA A 34 -14.54 12.07 17.39
C ALA A 34 -14.03 12.82 16.15
N MET A 35 -12.96 12.32 15.51
CA MET A 35 -12.45 12.88 14.25
C MET A 35 -13.45 12.69 13.11
N ILE A 36 -14.03 11.51 12.94
CA ILE A 36 -15.06 11.26 11.91
C ILE A 36 -16.24 12.23 12.09
N LYS A 37 -16.75 12.37 13.31
CA LYS A 37 -17.82 13.33 13.64
C LYS A 37 -17.44 14.79 13.41
N ALA A 38 -16.15 15.10 13.45
CA ALA A 38 -15.63 16.43 13.13
C ALA A 38 -15.45 16.65 11.62
N GLY A 39 -15.75 15.66 10.76
CA GLY A 39 -15.67 15.75 9.30
C GLY A 39 -14.47 15.07 8.67
N TRP A 40 -13.66 14.32 9.43
CA TRP A 40 -12.48 13.64 8.89
C TRP A 40 -12.84 12.38 8.11
N CYS A 41 -12.18 12.20 6.96
CA CYS A 41 -12.24 10.94 6.23
C CYS A 41 -11.51 9.81 7.01
N PRO A 42 -12.15 8.66 7.28
CA PRO A 42 -11.52 7.48 7.87
C PRO A 42 -10.21 7.06 7.18
N GLY A 43 -10.17 7.18 5.84
CA GLY A 43 -8.95 6.96 5.06
C GLY A 43 -7.79 7.89 5.40
N ASP A 44 -8.06 9.16 5.69
CA ASP A 44 -7.01 10.11 6.09
C ASP A 44 -6.53 9.84 7.51
N ILE A 45 -7.44 9.47 8.41
CA ILE A 45 -7.09 9.10 9.80
C ILE A 45 -6.12 7.91 9.79
N THR A 46 -6.41 6.90 8.98
CA THR A 46 -5.54 5.70 8.84
C THR A 46 -4.21 6.06 8.19
N LYS A 47 -4.22 6.87 7.12
CA LYS A 47 -3.00 7.41 6.50
C LYS A 47 -2.13 8.16 7.50
N ILE A 48 -2.71 8.96 8.39
CA ILE A 48 -1.98 9.65 9.47
C ILE A 48 -1.42 8.63 10.47
N GLY A 49 -2.23 7.66 10.90
CA GLY A 49 -1.82 6.60 11.83
C GLY A 49 -0.63 5.78 11.35
N ASP A 50 -0.54 5.56 10.04
CA ASP A 50 0.54 4.81 9.41
C ASP A 50 1.81 5.64 9.20
N SER A 51 1.68 6.89 8.75
CA SER A 51 2.84 7.76 8.46
C SER A 51 3.42 8.42 9.70
N PHE A 52 2.62 8.63 10.75
CA PHE A 52 3.02 9.27 11.98
C PHE A 52 2.73 8.36 13.17
N ASN A 53 3.76 8.06 13.97
CA ASN A 53 3.64 7.14 15.10
C ASN A 53 3.95 7.79 16.46
N THR A 54 3.91 9.13 16.52
CA THR A 54 4.21 9.88 17.74
C THR A 54 2.94 10.51 18.31
N ILE A 55 2.85 10.52 19.63
CA ILE A 55 1.75 11.16 20.37
C ILE A 55 1.59 12.64 19.97
N ALA A 56 2.71 13.34 19.75
CA ALA A 56 2.70 14.74 19.34
C ALA A 56 2.01 14.94 17.98
N ALA A 57 2.28 14.06 17.01
CA ALA A 57 1.64 14.11 15.70
C ALA A 57 0.13 13.89 15.81
N PHE A 58 -0.30 12.85 16.54
CA PHE A 58 -1.72 12.56 16.72
C PHE A 58 -2.47 13.68 17.43
N TYR A 59 -1.87 14.25 18.49
CA TYR A 59 -2.43 15.42 19.14
C TYR A 59 -2.57 16.59 18.17
N TYR A 60 -1.54 16.88 17.39
CA TYR A 60 -1.54 17.98 16.42
C TYR A 60 -2.62 17.79 15.34
N PHE A 61 -2.66 16.64 14.67
CA PHE A 61 -3.68 16.33 13.66
C PHE A 61 -5.11 16.32 14.22
N SER A 62 -5.30 15.90 15.46
CA SER A 62 -6.63 15.96 16.11
C SER A 62 -7.17 17.38 16.29
N LYS A 63 -6.32 18.41 16.18
CA LYS A 63 -6.70 19.83 16.27
C LYS A 63 -6.97 20.48 14.92
N PHE A 64 -6.68 19.80 13.81
CA PHE A 64 -7.04 20.31 12.50
C PHE A 64 -8.55 20.36 12.35
N LYS A 65 -9.02 21.50 11.83
CA LYS A 65 -10.43 21.70 11.50
C LYS A 65 -10.73 20.93 10.23
N ALA A 66 -11.45 19.82 10.36
CA ALA A 66 -12.21 19.28 9.25
C ALA A 66 -13.54 20.03 9.13
N ASP A 67 -14.18 19.93 7.97
CA ASP A 67 -15.48 20.52 7.71
C ASP A 67 -16.58 19.56 8.22
N PRO A 68 -17.29 19.89 9.32
CA PRO A 68 -18.31 18.99 9.85
C PRO A 68 -19.49 18.80 8.90
N THR A 69 -19.68 19.70 7.92
CA THR A 69 -20.79 19.60 6.96
C THR A 69 -20.62 18.45 5.97
N VAL A 70 -19.40 17.93 5.82
CA VAL A 70 -19.08 16.77 4.97
C VAL A 70 -18.87 15.49 5.78
N ALA A 71 -19.16 15.50 7.09
CA ALA A 71 -19.01 14.31 7.94
C ALA A 71 -19.81 13.12 7.40
N ASP A 72 -21.07 13.33 7.06
CA ASP A 72 -21.95 12.29 6.50
C ASP A 72 -21.44 11.76 5.15
N LEU A 73 -20.74 12.59 4.36
CA LEU A 73 -20.13 12.17 3.09
C LEU A 73 -18.89 11.29 3.27
N HIS A 74 -18.29 11.33 4.46
CA HIS A 74 -17.07 10.60 4.80
C HIS A 74 -17.31 9.44 5.77
N GLU A 75 -18.50 9.33 6.38
CA GLU A 75 -18.84 8.26 7.33
C GLU A 75 -18.62 6.86 6.73
N GLU A 76 -19.02 6.67 5.46
CA GLU A 76 -18.87 5.40 4.74
C GLU A 76 -17.53 5.26 3.99
N CYS A 77 -16.61 6.22 4.11
CA CYS A 77 -15.33 6.11 3.43
C CYS A 77 -14.48 4.98 4.05
N PRO A 78 -13.83 4.14 3.23
CA PRO A 78 -13.03 3.05 3.74
C PRO A 78 -11.75 3.55 4.44
N GLU A 79 -11.22 2.72 5.35
CA GLU A 79 -9.98 3.04 6.09
C GLU A 79 -8.74 3.13 5.20
N TYR A 80 -8.77 2.52 4.03
CA TYR A 80 -7.64 2.50 3.10
C TYR A 80 -7.63 3.69 2.12
N GLY A 81 -8.59 4.60 2.19
CA GLY A 81 -8.56 5.85 1.41
C GLY A 81 -9.93 6.48 1.22
N CYS A 82 -9.95 7.71 0.71
CA CYS A 82 -11.18 8.45 0.49
C CYS A 82 -12.00 7.86 -0.67
N GLY A 83 -13.23 7.43 -0.39
CA GLY A 83 -14.18 6.89 -1.37
C GLY A 83 -15.10 7.95 -1.99
N LEU A 84 -15.03 9.20 -1.51
CA LEU A 84 -15.91 10.28 -1.96
C LEU A 84 -15.65 10.60 -3.44
N ARG A 85 -16.66 10.40 -4.28
CA ARG A 85 -16.62 10.71 -5.71
C ARG A 85 -17.41 11.97 -5.99
N ILE A 86 -16.68 13.06 -6.21
CA ILE A 86 -17.27 14.34 -6.61
C ILE A 86 -17.22 14.41 -8.15
N PRO A 87 -18.36 14.61 -8.83
CA PRO A 87 -18.39 14.80 -10.28
C PRO A 87 -17.46 15.93 -10.74
N ALA A 88 -16.74 15.69 -11.83
CA ALA A 88 -15.89 16.69 -12.47
C ALA A 88 -16.72 17.57 -13.39
N GLU A 89 -17.38 18.58 -12.82
CA GLU A 89 -18.16 19.57 -13.57
C GLU A 89 -17.48 20.94 -13.54
N PRO A 90 -17.45 21.68 -14.65
CA PRO A 90 -16.86 23.01 -14.69
C PRO A 90 -17.69 23.99 -13.86
N LYS A 91 -17.04 24.77 -12.99
CA LYS A 91 -17.68 25.77 -12.13
C LYS A 91 -17.05 27.15 -12.33
N HIS A 92 -17.88 28.19 -12.27
CA HIS A 92 -17.37 29.56 -12.19
C HIS A 92 -16.64 29.79 -10.85
N MET A 93 -15.76 30.80 -10.80
CA MET A 93 -15.00 31.16 -9.60
C MET A 93 -15.89 31.65 -8.44
N SER A 94 -17.06 32.19 -8.74
CA SER A 94 -18.03 32.66 -7.75
C SER A 94 -19.46 32.43 -8.25
N GLU A 95 -20.40 32.29 -7.33
CA GLU A 95 -21.82 32.34 -7.65
C GLU A 95 -22.18 33.72 -8.24
N GLY A 96 -22.96 33.75 -9.33
CA GLY A 96 -23.34 34.99 -10.01
C GLY A 96 -22.21 35.65 -10.82
N CYS A 97 -21.21 34.90 -11.29
CA CYS A 97 -20.12 35.44 -12.09
C CYS A 97 -20.58 35.93 -13.49
N ASP A 98 -20.36 37.21 -13.80
CA ASP A 98 -20.72 37.86 -15.08
C ASP A 98 -19.65 37.71 -16.18
N CYS A 99 -18.80 36.67 -16.12
CA CYS A 99 -17.80 36.46 -17.16
C CYS A 99 -18.44 36.05 -18.50
N PRO A 100 -17.71 36.14 -19.64
CA PRO A 100 -18.22 35.78 -20.97
C PRO A 100 -18.76 34.35 -21.15
N GLY A 101 -18.68 33.49 -20.13
CA GLY A 101 -19.19 32.13 -20.14
C GLY A 101 -18.10 31.10 -20.43
N MET A 102 -18.50 29.99 -21.05
CA MET A 102 -17.60 28.90 -21.43
C MET A 102 -16.77 29.29 -22.65
N VAL A 103 -15.47 29.01 -22.58
CA VAL A 103 -14.56 29.07 -23.73
C VAL A 103 -14.17 27.65 -24.09
N SER A 104 -14.17 27.31 -25.37
CA SER A 104 -13.84 25.97 -25.88
C SER A 104 -12.84 26.02 -27.03
N PHE A 105 -12.13 24.91 -27.22
CA PHE A 105 -11.35 24.65 -28.43
C PHE A 105 -11.94 23.48 -29.21
N GLU A 106 -11.88 23.57 -30.53
CA GLU A 106 -12.20 22.43 -31.41
C GLU A 106 -11.15 21.34 -31.25
N GLU A 107 -11.60 20.10 -31.12
CA GLU A 107 -10.74 18.96 -30.82
C GLU A 107 -9.74 18.68 -31.96
N GLU A 108 -10.16 18.89 -33.21
CA GLU A 108 -9.35 18.70 -34.41
C GLU A 108 -8.08 19.58 -34.38
N ASN A 109 -8.19 20.82 -33.90
CA ASN A 109 -7.05 21.73 -33.81
C ASN A 109 -6.02 21.23 -32.77
N LEU A 110 -6.47 20.61 -31.67
CA LEU A 110 -5.59 20.01 -30.67
C LEU A 110 -4.86 18.81 -31.27
N ILE A 111 -5.58 17.97 -32.01
CA ILE A 111 -5.03 16.77 -32.66
C ILE A 111 -3.96 17.16 -33.68
N GLU A 112 -4.23 18.16 -34.53
CA GLU A 112 -3.27 18.65 -35.53
C GLU A 112 -1.95 19.14 -34.92
N ILE A 113 -1.99 19.70 -33.71
CA ILE A 113 -0.78 20.14 -32.99
C ILE A 113 -0.02 18.91 -32.45
N TYR A 114 -0.71 17.98 -31.80
CA TYR A 114 -0.07 16.77 -31.29
C TYR A 114 0.52 15.89 -32.41
N GLU A 115 -0.10 15.84 -33.59
CA GLU A 115 0.42 15.08 -34.74
C GLU A 115 1.75 15.62 -35.25
N LYS A 116 2.04 16.91 -35.01
CA LYS A 116 3.34 17.53 -35.31
C LYS A 116 4.40 17.21 -34.25
N GLY A 117 4.01 16.62 -33.12
CA GLY A 117 4.87 16.40 -31.95
C GLY A 117 4.97 17.61 -31.02
N ASP A 118 4.18 18.65 -31.28
CA ASP A 118 4.12 19.87 -30.46
C ASP A 118 3.08 19.72 -29.33
N VAL A 119 3.14 20.64 -28.36
CA VAL A 119 2.19 20.71 -27.24
C VAL A 119 1.18 21.85 -27.48
N PRO A 120 -0.13 21.57 -27.57
CA PRO A 120 -1.14 22.60 -27.69
C PRO A 120 -1.29 23.34 -26.37
N CYS A 121 -1.12 24.65 -26.41
CA CYS A 121 -1.32 25.54 -25.26
C CYS A 121 -2.32 26.62 -25.62
N PHE A 122 -2.69 27.44 -24.65
CA PHE A 122 -3.44 28.66 -24.92
C PHE A 122 -2.80 29.87 -24.26
N CYS A 123 -3.04 31.04 -24.84
CA CYS A 123 -2.66 32.32 -24.26
C CYS A 123 -3.88 33.25 -24.19
N ILE A 124 -4.01 33.99 -23.09
CA ILE A 124 -5.03 35.03 -22.96
C ILE A 124 -4.38 36.37 -23.32
N GLY A 125 -4.93 37.05 -24.32
CA GLY A 125 -4.34 38.26 -24.88
C GLY A 125 -5.31 39.02 -25.78
N ARG A 126 -4.79 40.01 -26.51
CA ARG A 126 -5.58 40.66 -27.56
C ARG A 126 -5.54 39.82 -28.83
N LEU A 127 -6.70 39.48 -29.35
CA LEU A 127 -6.87 38.82 -30.64
C LEU A 127 -6.58 39.78 -31.80
N GLU A 128 -6.51 39.26 -33.02
CA GLU A 128 -6.23 40.05 -34.23
C GLU A 128 -7.24 41.19 -34.47
N ASP A 129 -8.48 41.02 -33.99
CA ASP A 129 -9.55 42.02 -34.05
C ASP A 129 -9.46 43.08 -32.92
N GLY A 130 -8.45 42.99 -32.05
CA GLY A 130 -8.22 43.88 -30.93
C GLY A 130 -9.04 43.57 -29.67
N SER A 131 -9.94 42.58 -29.71
CA SER A 131 -10.70 42.12 -28.54
C SER A 131 -9.81 41.32 -27.58
N LEU A 132 -10.14 41.31 -26.28
CA LEU A 132 -9.51 40.39 -25.33
C LEU A 132 -10.11 39.01 -25.53
N GLY A 133 -9.28 38.02 -25.83
CA GLY A 133 -9.72 36.66 -26.07
C GLY A 133 -8.66 35.63 -25.73
N ILE A 134 -8.93 34.39 -26.11
CA ILE A 134 -8.07 33.25 -25.86
C ILE A 134 -7.71 32.65 -27.22
N ALA A 135 -6.41 32.48 -27.47
CA ALA A 135 -5.89 31.88 -28.68
C ALA A 135 -5.18 30.57 -28.36
N LEU A 136 -5.36 29.57 -29.23
CA LEU A 136 -4.61 28.32 -29.21
C LEU A 136 -3.21 28.56 -29.80
N SER A 137 -2.17 28.03 -29.16
CA SER A 137 -0.78 28.10 -29.58
C SER A 137 -0.15 26.70 -29.68
N SER A 138 0.79 26.55 -30.60
CA SER A 138 1.60 25.33 -30.78
C SER A 138 2.96 25.58 -30.15
N CYS A 139 3.31 24.87 -29.08
CA CYS A 139 4.61 25.00 -28.42
C CYS A 139 5.50 23.81 -28.80
N SER A 140 6.63 24.08 -29.48
CA SER A 140 7.60 23.03 -29.77
C SER A 140 8.42 22.70 -28.52
N ILE A 141 8.60 21.41 -28.27
CA ILE A 141 9.31 20.86 -27.09
C ILE A 141 10.71 20.33 -27.41
N ASP A 142 11.22 20.55 -28.62
CA ASP A 142 12.61 20.21 -28.95
C ASP A 142 13.62 21.12 -28.22
N GLU A 143 14.83 20.61 -27.96
CA GLU A 143 15.83 21.30 -27.14
C GLU A 143 16.22 22.70 -27.65
N GLU A 144 16.18 22.94 -28.96
CA GLU A 144 16.55 24.24 -29.52
C GLU A 144 15.39 25.24 -29.37
N SER A 145 14.17 24.83 -29.73
CA SER A 145 12.97 25.65 -29.57
C SER A 145 12.71 26.02 -28.12
N GLN A 146 13.03 25.13 -27.17
CA GLN A 146 12.87 25.35 -25.74
C GLN A 146 13.82 26.40 -25.15
N LYS A 147 14.79 26.94 -25.92
CA LYS A 147 15.58 28.13 -25.56
C LYS A 147 14.84 29.44 -25.81
N ASP A 148 13.82 29.42 -26.68
CA ASP A 148 12.98 30.57 -26.97
C ASP A 148 11.85 30.66 -25.93
N PRO A 149 11.74 31.77 -25.17
CA PRO A 149 10.65 32.00 -24.23
C PRO A 149 9.25 31.89 -24.84
N ASP A 150 9.09 32.09 -26.15
CA ASP A 150 7.79 31.96 -26.83
C ASP A 150 7.29 30.49 -26.90
N ASN A 151 8.19 29.52 -26.75
CA ASN A 151 7.85 28.09 -26.61
C ASN A 151 7.70 27.65 -25.14
N HIS A 152 7.90 28.55 -24.18
CA HIS A 152 7.68 28.23 -22.78
C HIS A 152 6.19 28.20 -22.46
N TYR A 153 5.78 27.23 -21.64
CA TYR A 153 4.44 27.15 -21.11
C TYR A 153 4.43 26.77 -19.64
N VAL A 154 3.33 27.14 -18.97
CA VAL A 154 2.99 26.71 -17.61
C VAL A 154 1.97 25.59 -17.70
N ALA A 155 2.32 24.40 -17.22
CA ALA A 155 1.37 23.30 -17.12
C ALA A 155 0.63 23.35 -15.78
N LEU A 156 -0.69 23.21 -15.81
CA LEU A 156 -1.50 23.13 -14.60
C LEU A 156 -1.63 21.67 -14.15
N SER A 157 -1.50 21.48 -12.84
CA SER A 157 -1.77 20.21 -12.17
C SER A 157 -2.87 20.45 -11.13
N HIS A 158 -4.08 19.94 -11.37
CA HIS A 158 -5.26 20.30 -10.57
C HIS A 158 -6.19 19.12 -10.29
N VAL A 159 -7.10 19.35 -9.34
CA VAL A 159 -8.12 18.37 -8.97
C VAL A 159 -9.39 18.63 -9.79
N TRP A 160 -9.69 17.77 -10.77
CA TRP A 160 -10.84 17.93 -11.67
C TRP A 160 -12.17 18.20 -10.96
N SER A 161 -12.41 17.50 -9.84
CA SER A 161 -13.65 17.61 -9.07
C SER A 161 -13.83 18.93 -8.33
N GLU A 162 -12.81 19.79 -8.30
CA GLU A 162 -12.87 21.12 -7.69
C GLU A 162 -13.35 22.20 -8.68
N GLY A 163 -14.08 21.82 -9.73
CA GLY A 163 -14.72 22.77 -10.66
C GLY A 163 -13.93 23.05 -11.94
N MET A 164 -12.89 22.27 -12.23
CA MET A 164 -11.98 22.49 -13.36
C MET A 164 -11.89 21.30 -14.33
N GLY A 165 -12.60 20.21 -14.07
CA GLY A 165 -12.73 19.10 -15.02
C GLY A 165 -13.95 19.28 -15.91
N ASN A 166 -13.86 18.82 -17.16
CA ASN A 166 -14.99 18.74 -18.07
C ASN A 166 -14.83 17.49 -18.96
N PRO A 167 -15.47 16.36 -18.63
CA PRO A 167 -15.32 15.13 -19.39
C PRO A 167 -16.01 15.17 -20.76
N SER A 168 -16.87 16.16 -21.00
CA SER A 168 -17.74 16.21 -22.18
C SER A 168 -17.22 17.13 -23.28
N ALA A 169 -16.33 18.07 -22.96
CA ALA A 169 -15.81 19.05 -23.92
C ALA A 169 -14.51 19.69 -23.45
N ASN A 170 -13.70 20.14 -24.41
CA ASN A 170 -12.51 20.95 -24.16
C ASN A 170 -12.86 22.40 -23.81
N ALA A 171 -13.54 22.59 -22.68
CA ALA A 171 -14.13 23.87 -22.32
C ALA A 171 -14.11 24.19 -20.82
N LEU A 172 -13.82 25.45 -20.48
CA LEU A 172 -13.86 26.00 -19.12
C LEU A 172 -14.43 27.43 -19.10
N PRO A 173 -15.00 27.88 -17.97
CA PRO A 173 -15.43 29.27 -17.81
C PRO A 173 -14.26 30.26 -17.93
N PHE A 174 -14.46 31.37 -18.63
CA PHE A 174 -13.44 32.40 -18.81
C PHE A 174 -12.85 32.90 -17.49
N CYS A 175 -13.65 33.02 -16.42
CA CYS A 175 -13.16 33.45 -15.11
C CYS A 175 -12.14 32.47 -14.49
N GLN A 176 -12.27 31.17 -14.74
CA GLN A 176 -11.28 30.17 -14.32
C GLN A 176 -9.97 30.35 -15.10
N LEU A 177 -10.07 30.54 -16.42
CA LEU A 177 -8.91 30.72 -17.29
C LEU A 177 -8.15 32.01 -16.96
N ALA A 178 -8.87 33.12 -16.73
CA ALA A 178 -8.28 34.39 -16.31
C ALA A 178 -7.58 34.29 -14.94
N TYR A 179 -8.18 33.55 -13.99
CA TYR A 179 -7.56 33.29 -12.69
C TYR A 179 -6.27 32.45 -12.84
N VAL A 180 -6.32 31.38 -13.63
CA VAL A 180 -5.16 30.54 -13.91
C VAL A 180 -4.05 31.34 -14.59
N GLN A 181 -4.37 32.22 -15.54
CA GLN A 181 -3.40 33.10 -16.18
C GLN A 181 -2.65 33.97 -15.17
N HIS A 182 -3.38 34.60 -14.24
CA HIS A 182 -2.76 35.43 -13.19
C HIS A 182 -1.80 34.61 -12.32
N ARG A 183 -2.21 33.42 -11.89
CA ARG A 183 -1.37 32.52 -11.06
C ARG A 183 -0.19 31.96 -11.85
N ALA A 184 -0.38 31.59 -13.12
CA ALA A 184 0.67 31.10 -14.00
C ALA A 184 1.78 32.13 -14.22
N MET A 185 1.43 33.42 -14.34
CA MET A 185 2.42 34.51 -14.40
C MET A 185 3.32 34.54 -13.16
N MET A 186 2.73 34.37 -11.98
CA MET A 186 3.47 34.31 -10.72
C MET A 186 4.34 33.05 -10.65
N ALA A 187 3.82 31.88 -11.03
CA ALA A 187 4.56 30.62 -11.01
C ALA A 187 5.79 30.68 -11.93
N TYR A 188 5.63 31.21 -13.15
CA TYR A 188 6.76 31.42 -14.07
C TYR A 188 7.80 32.36 -13.46
N GLN A 189 7.36 33.47 -12.86
CA GLN A 189 8.25 34.45 -12.24
C GLN A 189 9.06 33.87 -11.06
N VAL A 190 8.46 33.03 -10.21
CA VAL A 190 9.19 32.37 -9.10
C VAL A 190 10.43 31.63 -9.63
N VAL A 191 10.25 30.91 -10.74
CA VAL A 191 11.29 30.08 -11.33
C VAL A 191 12.35 30.93 -12.05
N GLU A 192 11.92 31.93 -12.83
CA GLU A 192 12.83 32.86 -13.51
C GLU A 192 13.75 33.60 -12.51
N GLU A 193 13.20 34.05 -11.38
CA GLU A 193 13.98 34.68 -10.31
C GLU A 193 15.00 33.71 -9.70
N LYS A 194 14.64 32.44 -9.49
CA LYS A 194 15.58 31.41 -9.01
C LYS A 194 16.79 31.23 -9.93
N GLU A 195 16.55 31.24 -11.25
CA GLU A 195 17.62 31.03 -12.24
C GLU A 195 18.54 32.25 -12.40
N THR A 196 18.03 33.44 -12.12
CA THR A 196 18.76 34.70 -12.30
C THR A 196 19.44 35.19 -11.02
N ASP A 197 18.84 34.96 -9.85
CA ASP A 197 19.31 35.43 -8.55
C ASP A 197 19.06 34.33 -7.49
N GLY A 198 20.10 33.61 -7.04
CA GLY A 198 20.00 32.78 -5.84
C GLY A 198 19.48 33.62 -4.66
N SER A 199 18.55 33.08 -3.85
CA SER A 199 17.73 33.82 -2.86
C SER A 199 18.46 34.99 -2.19
N LYS A 200 18.01 36.23 -2.44
CA LYS A 200 18.68 37.48 -1.99
C LYS A 200 18.85 37.61 -0.47
N ASP A 201 18.06 36.86 0.30
CA ASP A 201 18.05 36.86 1.76
C ASP A 201 18.82 35.68 2.39
N GLY A 202 19.36 34.77 1.57
CA GLY A 202 20.03 33.55 2.01
C GLY A 202 19.11 32.51 2.67
N SER A 203 17.79 32.75 2.70
CA SER A 203 16.81 31.84 3.33
C SER A 203 16.50 30.62 2.47
N GLY A 204 16.78 30.71 1.15
CA GLY A 204 16.37 29.69 0.18
C GLY A 204 14.86 29.60 -0.02
N ILE A 205 14.09 30.60 0.42
CA ILE A 205 12.62 30.65 0.29
C ILE A 205 12.24 31.66 -0.78
N LEU A 206 11.64 31.18 -1.85
CA LEU A 206 11.10 32.02 -2.93
C LEU A 206 9.57 31.99 -2.90
N ILE A 207 8.98 33.18 -2.80
CA ILE A 207 7.54 33.43 -2.79
C ILE A 207 7.20 34.52 -3.80
N GLN A 208 6.17 34.30 -4.62
CA GLN A 208 5.57 35.37 -5.42
C GLN A 208 4.16 35.68 -4.93
N THR A 209 3.87 36.98 -4.79
CA THR A 209 2.56 37.50 -4.32
C THR A 209 1.92 38.45 -5.34
N LYS A 210 2.68 38.87 -6.38
CA LYS A 210 2.20 39.78 -7.42
C LYS A 210 2.75 39.33 -8.79
N PRO A 211 1.91 39.27 -9.83
CA PRO A 211 2.39 38.91 -11.16
C PRO A 211 3.10 40.07 -11.85
N LYS A 212 4.20 39.77 -12.55
CA LYS A 212 4.71 40.63 -13.63
C LYS A 212 3.90 40.34 -14.90
N ILE A 213 3.22 41.36 -15.43
CA ILE A 213 2.37 41.22 -16.63
C ILE A 213 3.24 40.79 -17.82
N ARG A 214 2.85 39.68 -18.45
CA ARG A 214 3.44 39.13 -19.66
C ARG A 214 2.45 38.17 -20.32
N GLN A 215 2.59 37.96 -21.63
CA GLN A 215 1.87 36.87 -22.30
C GLN A 215 2.59 35.55 -22.01
N LEU A 216 1.82 34.49 -21.76
CA LEU A 216 2.35 33.16 -21.47
C LEU A 216 1.46 32.11 -22.10
N ASN A 217 2.06 31.02 -22.54
CA ASN A 217 1.34 29.81 -22.91
C ASN A 217 0.99 29.02 -21.65
N ILE A 218 -0.22 28.48 -21.63
CA ILE A 218 -0.76 27.69 -20.54
C ILE A 218 -1.25 26.37 -21.10
N TRP A 219 -0.87 25.29 -20.44
CA TRP A 219 -1.39 23.96 -20.71
C TRP A 219 -2.24 23.52 -19.52
N ILE A 220 -3.45 23.02 -19.81
CA ILE A 220 -4.33 22.38 -18.82
C ILE A 220 -5.05 21.24 -19.55
N ASP A 221 -5.06 20.06 -18.95
CA ASP A 221 -5.64 18.86 -19.58
C ASP A 221 -7.09 19.08 -20.05
N THR A 222 -7.95 19.73 -19.25
CA THR A 222 -9.34 20.00 -19.64
C THR A 222 -9.45 20.80 -20.94
N MET A 223 -8.53 21.72 -21.24
CA MET A 223 -8.58 22.52 -22.49
C MET A 223 -7.71 21.94 -23.61
N CYS A 224 -6.62 21.24 -23.27
CA CYS A 224 -5.54 20.90 -24.19
C CYS A 224 -5.45 19.39 -24.47
N CYS A 225 -6.18 18.54 -23.74
CA CYS A 225 -6.28 17.10 -23.99
C CYS A 225 -7.66 16.79 -24.57
N PRO A 226 -7.76 16.26 -25.81
CA PRO A 226 -9.02 15.86 -26.42
C PRO A 226 -9.98 15.14 -25.47
N ALA A 227 -11.18 15.69 -25.30
CA ALA A 227 -12.15 15.16 -24.34
C ALA A 227 -12.70 13.80 -24.79
N THR A 228 -12.94 13.66 -26.11
CA THR A 228 -13.53 12.47 -26.71
C THR A 228 -12.57 11.28 -26.64
N PRO A 229 -13.00 10.12 -26.10
CA PRO A 229 -12.20 8.90 -26.18
C PRO A 229 -11.92 8.51 -27.64
N GLY A 230 -10.65 8.25 -27.96
CA GLY A 230 -10.25 7.92 -29.33
C GLY A 230 -8.80 8.28 -29.62
N TYR A 231 -8.47 8.39 -30.91
CA TYR A 231 -7.12 8.65 -31.38
C TYR A 231 -6.49 9.91 -30.77
N GLY A 232 -7.19 11.04 -30.80
CA GLY A 232 -6.68 12.32 -30.27
C GLY A 232 -6.33 12.27 -28.79
N LYS A 233 -7.22 11.69 -27.98
CA LYS A 233 -6.98 11.51 -26.54
C LYS A 233 -5.81 10.58 -26.28
N ASN A 234 -5.74 9.45 -26.99
CA ASN A 234 -4.65 8.49 -26.83
C ASN A 234 -3.30 9.10 -27.24
N LEU A 235 -3.28 9.93 -28.27
CA LEU A 235 -2.11 10.67 -28.70
C LEU A 235 -1.63 11.63 -27.60
N CYS A 236 -2.52 12.44 -27.04
CA CYS A 236 -2.20 13.31 -25.89
C CYS A 236 -1.68 12.49 -24.70
N LEU A 237 -2.37 11.41 -24.32
CA LEU A 237 -1.97 10.54 -23.21
C LEU A 237 -0.55 9.99 -23.42
N SER A 238 -0.20 9.62 -24.66
CA SER A 238 1.15 9.13 -25.00
C SER A 238 2.25 10.17 -24.83
N MET A 239 1.90 11.46 -24.84
CA MET A 239 2.80 12.60 -24.66
C MET A 239 2.78 13.19 -23.24
N MET A 240 2.02 12.62 -22.29
CA MET A 240 1.90 13.15 -20.93
C MET A 240 3.26 13.31 -20.25
N ARG A 241 4.21 12.41 -20.52
CA ARG A 241 5.55 12.55 -19.97
C ARG A 241 6.23 13.81 -20.48
N GLU A 242 6.24 14.00 -21.79
CA GLU A 242 6.83 15.15 -22.47
C GLU A 242 6.20 16.46 -22.04
N ILE A 243 4.87 16.49 -21.93
CA ILE A 243 4.11 17.70 -21.57
C ILE A 243 4.59 18.24 -20.21
N TYR A 244 4.64 17.41 -19.17
CA TYR A 244 5.07 17.87 -17.85
C TYR A 244 6.59 18.01 -17.73
N SER A 245 7.37 17.14 -18.40
CA SER A 245 8.85 17.18 -18.36
C SER A 245 9.43 18.42 -19.03
N ASN A 246 8.81 18.91 -20.11
CA ASN A 246 9.27 20.08 -20.86
C ASN A 246 8.58 21.38 -20.42
N ALA A 247 7.55 21.32 -19.57
CA ALA A 247 6.93 22.51 -19.01
C ALA A 247 7.97 23.41 -18.32
N ASN A 248 7.89 24.72 -18.54
CA ASN A 248 8.77 25.66 -17.85
C ASN A 248 8.50 25.67 -16.34
N VAL A 249 7.25 25.45 -15.95
CA VAL A 249 6.82 25.26 -14.56
C VAL A 249 5.51 24.47 -14.54
N VAL A 250 5.35 23.59 -13.55
CA VAL A 250 4.10 22.93 -13.23
C VAL A 250 3.50 23.60 -12.00
N MET A 251 2.28 24.11 -12.14
CA MET A 251 1.57 24.80 -11.07
C MET A 251 0.45 23.92 -10.51
N VAL A 252 0.58 23.57 -9.23
CA VAL A 252 -0.39 22.81 -8.46
C VAL A 252 -1.49 23.73 -7.95
N ARG A 253 -2.73 23.33 -8.20
CA ARG A 253 -3.93 23.98 -7.67
C ARG A 253 -4.78 22.98 -6.88
N SER A 254 -5.10 23.33 -5.64
CA SER A 254 -6.12 22.65 -4.84
C SER A 254 -6.82 23.67 -3.93
N ALA A 255 -8.14 23.57 -3.82
CA ALA A 255 -8.97 24.46 -3.01
C ALA A 255 -8.51 24.54 -1.54
N VAL A 256 -8.02 23.43 -0.99
CA VAL A 256 -7.49 23.36 0.39
C VAL A 256 -6.23 24.21 0.54
N LEU A 257 -5.35 24.25 -0.47
CA LEU A 257 -4.15 25.07 -0.46
C LEU A 257 -4.48 26.55 -0.71
N GLU A 258 -5.41 26.83 -1.63
CA GLU A 258 -5.84 28.19 -1.96
C GLU A 258 -6.67 28.84 -0.84
N ALA A 259 -7.06 28.09 0.19
CA ALA A 259 -7.66 28.63 1.42
C ALA A 259 -6.62 29.08 2.47
N LEU A 260 -5.35 28.70 2.31
CA LEU A 260 -4.28 28.99 3.28
C LEU A 260 -3.50 30.25 2.88
N ASN A 261 -3.32 31.16 3.84
CA ASN A 261 -2.42 32.31 3.69
C ASN A 261 -1.02 31.94 4.17
N ILE A 262 0.00 32.18 3.35
CA ILE A 262 1.37 31.76 3.62
C ILE A 262 2.33 32.92 3.91
N GLY A 263 1.93 34.17 3.66
CA GLY A 263 2.80 35.35 3.81
C GLY A 263 3.37 35.53 5.22
N ASP A 264 2.56 35.32 6.26
CA ASP A 264 3.02 35.42 7.66
C ASP A 264 3.92 34.26 8.07
N ILE A 265 3.68 33.07 7.54
CA ILE A 265 4.44 31.84 7.84
C ILE A 265 5.82 31.92 7.17
N VAL A 266 5.91 32.48 5.97
CA VAL A 266 7.20 32.72 5.30
C VAL A 266 8.05 33.73 6.08
N ARG A 267 7.43 34.75 6.67
CA ARG A 267 8.14 35.75 7.51
C ARG A 267 8.58 35.18 8.85
N ASP A 268 7.81 34.27 9.41
CA ASP A 268 8.08 33.63 10.70
C ASP A 268 7.59 32.17 10.68
N PRO A 269 8.47 31.20 10.37
CA PRO A 269 8.12 29.78 10.26
C PRO A 269 7.50 29.18 11.53
N SER A 270 7.76 29.77 12.69
CA SER A 270 7.20 29.31 13.97
C SER A 270 5.69 29.52 14.09
N LYS A 271 5.09 30.29 13.18
CA LYS A 271 3.65 30.58 13.18
C LYS A 271 2.77 29.49 12.59
N GLY A 272 3.33 28.54 11.85
CA GLY A 272 2.50 27.51 11.21
C GLY A 272 3.12 26.76 10.03
N VAL A 273 4.44 26.54 9.97
CA VAL A 273 5.03 25.72 8.90
C VAL A 273 4.43 24.31 8.83
N MET A 274 4.07 23.76 9.99
CA MET A 274 3.40 22.47 10.08
C MET A 274 1.98 22.51 9.48
N ASP A 275 1.33 23.68 9.51
CA ASP A 275 0.01 23.85 8.91
C ASP A 275 0.09 23.76 7.40
N VAL A 276 1.10 24.42 6.80
CA VAL A 276 1.39 24.31 5.36
C VAL A 276 1.62 22.85 4.97
N ALA A 277 2.48 22.14 5.68
CA ALA A 277 2.80 20.75 5.36
C ALA A 277 1.60 19.82 5.54
N SER A 278 0.81 20.01 6.59
CA SER A 278 -0.38 19.18 6.81
C SER A 278 -1.43 19.40 5.72
N GLN A 279 -1.65 20.64 5.29
CA GLN A 279 -2.61 20.95 4.22
C GLN A 279 -2.15 20.35 2.88
N VAL A 280 -0.86 20.43 2.55
CA VAL A 280 -0.31 19.74 1.37
C VAL A 280 -0.51 18.23 1.48
N TYR A 281 -0.11 17.63 2.59
CA TYR A 281 -0.15 16.17 2.81
C TYR A 281 -1.57 15.58 2.76
N LEU A 282 -2.56 16.31 3.29
CA LEU A 282 -3.95 15.88 3.38
C LEU A 282 -4.81 16.35 2.20
N SER A 283 -4.29 17.23 1.33
CA SER A 283 -5.03 17.74 0.18
C SER A 283 -5.53 16.60 -0.75
N PRO A 284 -6.67 16.80 -1.45
CA PRO A 284 -7.11 15.87 -2.48
C PRO A 284 -6.07 15.62 -3.58
N TYR A 285 -5.17 16.59 -3.80
CA TYR A 285 -4.02 16.46 -4.69
C TYR A 285 -3.12 15.27 -4.32
N MET A 286 -2.89 15.01 -3.02
CA MET A 286 -2.06 13.90 -2.56
C MET A 286 -2.77 12.55 -2.57
N ARG A 287 -4.02 12.47 -3.06
CA ARG A 287 -4.85 11.26 -3.06
C ARG A 287 -5.07 10.66 -4.46
N ARG A 288 -4.67 11.35 -5.53
CA ARG A 288 -4.91 10.92 -6.91
C ARG A 288 -3.64 10.37 -7.54
N MET A 289 -3.74 9.32 -8.34
CA MET A 289 -2.56 8.78 -9.04
C MET A 289 -2.03 9.75 -10.11
N TRP A 290 -2.92 10.33 -10.91
CA TRP A 290 -2.57 11.29 -11.97
C TRP A 290 -1.70 12.44 -11.45
N THR A 291 -2.05 13.07 -10.34
CA THR A 291 -1.29 14.19 -9.78
C THR A 291 0.12 13.84 -9.30
N LEU A 292 0.43 12.55 -9.07
CA LEU A 292 1.79 12.14 -8.72
C LEU A 292 2.74 12.32 -9.91
N GLN A 293 2.36 11.84 -11.09
CA GLN A 293 3.21 11.97 -12.28
C GLN A 293 3.39 13.42 -12.72
N GLU A 294 2.35 14.23 -12.57
CA GLU A 294 2.39 15.66 -12.88
C GLU A 294 3.40 16.39 -11.98
N ALA A 295 3.46 16.02 -10.69
CA ALA A 295 4.47 16.53 -9.76
C ALA A 295 5.88 16.00 -10.06
N VAL A 296 6.02 14.68 -10.21
CA VAL A 296 7.32 14.01 -10.38
C VAL A 296 8.00 14.39 -11.68
N LEU A 297 7.23 14.71 -12.72
CA LEU A 297 7.76 15.10 -14.02
C LEU A 297 7.93 16.60 -14.16
N ALA A 298 7.58 17.40 -13.14
CA ALA A 298 7.54 18.85 -13.26
C ALA A 298 8.88 19.44 -13.72
N GLY A 299 8.91 19.85 -14.99
CA GLY A 299 10.09 20.39 -15.65
C GLY A 299 11.28 19.44 -15.62
N ALA A 300 11.09 18.12 -15.58
CA ALA A 300 12.18 17.14 -15.42
C ALA A 300 13.27 17.23 -16.51
N SER A 301 12.95 17.69 -17.73
CA SER A 301 13.94 17.94 -18.80
C SER A 301 14.73 19.25 -18.59
N ARG A 302 14.23 20.15 -17.73
CA ARG A 302 14.78 21.50 -17.48
C ARG A 302 15.39 21.65 -16.08
N ALA A 303 14.92 20.86 -15.12
CA ALA A 303 15.23 20.98 -13.69
C ALA A 303 16.63 20.44 -13.37
N ARG A 304 17.33 21.11 -12.45
CA ARG A 304 18.67 20.71 -11.97
C ARG A 304 18.66 20.21 -10.52
N GLY A 305 17.52 20.28 -9.84
CA GLY A 305 17.35 20.00 -8.41
C GLY A 305 15.94 19.53 -8.01
N ILE A 306 15.73 19.40 -6.69
CA ILE A 306 14.54 18.79 -6.08
C ILE A 306 13.32 19.70 -6.19
N GLY A 307 12.36 19.35 -7.06
CA GLY A 307 11.08 20.07 -7.16
C GLY A 307 11.23 21.51 -7.67
N ASP A 308 12.31 21.78 -8.42
CA ASP A 308 12.70 23.12 -8.86
C ASP A 308 11.67 23.84 -9.73
N ARG A 309 10.79 23.08 -10.37
CA ARG A 309 9.78 23.57 -11.31
C ARG A 309 8.37 23.20 -10.87
N LEU A 310 8.18 22.70 -9.64
CA LEU A 310 6.87 22.41 -9.07
C LEU A 310 6.46 23.53 -8.10
N CYS A 311 5.43 24.28 -8.47
CA CYS A 311 4.89 25.38 -7.69
C CYS A 311 3.53 25.01 -7.08
N LEU A 312 3.26 25.45 -5.85
CA LEU A 312 1.97 25.27 -5.18
C LEU A 312 1.30 26.64 -4.99
N SER A 313 0.04 26.74 -5.42
CA SER A 313 -0.80 27.94 -5.28
C SER A 313 -1.46 28.01 -3.90
N PHE A 314 -1.31 29.15 -3.24
CA PHE A 314 -1.91 29.50 -1.95
C PHE A 314 -2.78 30.75 -2.09
N ALA A 315 -3.54 31.11 -1.05
CA ALA A 315 -4.47 32.23 -1.07
C ALA A 315 -3.79 33.54 -1.54
N ASP A 316 -2.65 33.85 -0.94
CA ASP A 316 -1.92 35.12 -1.08
C ASP A 316 -0.59 35.00 -1.87
N GLY A 317 -0.21 33.80 -2.30
CA GLY A 317 1.05 33.62 -3.03
C GLY A 317 1.28 32.26 -3.65
N ILE A 318 2.43 32.11 -4.29
CA ILE A 318 2.92 30.85 -4.87
C ILE A 318 4.31 30.54 -4.30
N LEU A 319 4.51 29.28 -3.91
CA LEU A 319 5.79 28.75 -3.42
C LEU A 319 6.26 27.59 -4.29
N LEU A 320 7.58 27.44 -4.45
CA LEU A 320 8.18 26.20 -4.94
C LEU A 320 8.08 25.08 -3.90
N LEU A 321 8.04 23.82 -4.35
CA LEU A 321 8.17 22.67 -3.44
C LEU A 321 9.47 22.76 -2.64
N GLU A 322 10.57 23.19 -3.26
CA GLU A 322 11.84 23.43 -2.57
C GLU A 322 11.71 24.47 -1.45
N SER A 323 10.99 25.57 -1.68
CA SER A 323 10.72 26.59 -0.66
C SER A 323 9.96 26.00 0.53
N ILE A 324 8.99 25.10 0.30
CA ILE A 324 8.25 24.40 1.37
C ILE A 324 9.18 23.48 2.16
N ILE A 325 10.06 22.73 1.49
CA ILE A 325 11.07 21.88 2.14
C ILE A 325 12.04 22.74 2.96
N ASN A 326 12.46 23.91 2.45
CA ASN A 326 13.35 24.82 3.16
C ASN A 326 12.66 25.47 4.38
N LEU A 327 11.37 25.80 4.28
CA LEU A 327 10.56 26.21 5.45
C LEU A 327 10.55 25.11 6.52
N LEU A 328 10.35 23.84 6.14
CA LEU A 328 10.35 22.71 7.08
C LEU A 328 11.71 22.50 7.75
N LYS A 329 12.83 22.73 7.04
CA LYS A 329 14.17 22.71 7.64
C LYS A 329 14.37 23.82 8.68
N GLN A 330 13.65 24.93 8.54
CA GLN A 330 13.68 26.07 9.44
C GLN A 330 12.64 25.95 10.59
N ALA A 331 11.92 24.83 10.68
CA ALA A 331 10.95 24.61 11.75
C ALA A 331 11.60 24.70 13.14
N PRO A 332 10.86 25.17 14.17
CA PRO A 332 11.35 25.20 15.54
C PRO A 332 11.85 23.82 16.01
N ARG A 333 12.83 23.79 16.91
CA ARG A 333 13.45 22.54 17.41
C ARG A 333 12.43 21.56 17.99
N GLN A 334 11.34 22.07 18.57
CA GLN A 334 10.24 21.27 19.13
C GLN A 334 9.44 20.52 18.05
N GLU A 335 9.41 21.04 16.82
CA GLU A 335 8.64 20.52 15.70
C GLU A 335 9.50 19.78 14.66
N ALA A 336 10.83 19.90 14.75
CA ALA A 336 11.78 19.34 13.78
C ALA A 336 11.57 17.85 13.46
N LEU A 337 11.18 17.03 14.44
CA LEU A 337 10.89 15.61 14.22
C LEU A 337 9.67 15.42 13.29
N LEU A 338 8.61 16.19 13.53
CA LEU A 338 7.39 16.13 12.73
C LEU A 338 7.64 16.73 11.33
N ALA A 339 8.39 17.84 11.27
CA ALA A 339 8.81 18.45 10.00
C ALA A 339 9.64 17.48 9.14
N TYR A 340 10.56 16.73 9.75
CA TYR A 340 11.33 15.69 9.06
C TYR A 340 10.46 14.58 8.48
N ARG A 341 9.38 14.20 9.18
CA ARG A 341 8.42 13.22 8.67
C ARG A 341 7.68 13.75 7.44
N PHE A 342 7.21 14.99 7.45
CA PHE A 342 6.60 15.59 6.24
C PHE A 342 7.58 15.71 5.08
N MET A 343 8.83 16.09 5.33
CA MET A 343 9.85 16.11 4.28
C MET A 343 10.08 14.72 3.67
N ALA A 344 9.95 13.64 4.45
CA ALA A 344 10.01 12.29 3.92
C ALA A 344 8.81 11.98 3.00
N GLU A 345 7.59 12.38 3.37
CA GLU A 345 6.38 12.20 2.55
C GLU A 345 6.40 13.04 1.26
N PHE A 346 7.01 14.23 1.28
CA PHE A 346 7.14 15.08 0.09
C PHE A 346 8.30 14.70 -0.82
N ARG A 347 9.19 13.83 -0.36
CA ARG A 347 10.28 13.29 -1.17
C ARG A 347 9.74 12.62 -2.44
N ASP A 348 8.57 11.99 -2.35
CA ASP A 348 7.90 11.30 -3.45
C ASP A 348 7.47 12.25 -4.57
N LEU A 349 7.39 13.57 -4.31
CA LEU A 349 7.06 14.58 -5.32
C LEU A 349 8.30 15.16 -6.02
N SER A 350 9.51 14.78 -5.59
CA SER A 350 10.76 15.34 -6.09
C SER A 350 11.24 14.63 -7.36
N THR A 351 11.34 15.35 -8.47
CA THR A 351 11.91 14.86 -9.75
C THR A 351 13.24 14.10 -9.56
N HIS A 352 14.16 14.61 -8.74
CA HIS A 352 15.48 14.02 -8.48
C HIS A 352 15.41 12.61 -7.86
N MET A 353 14.37 12.33 -7.08
CA MET A 353 14.20 11.03 -6.42
C MET A 353 13.76 9.93 -7.39
N TRP A 354 13.23 10.32 -8.55
CA TRP A 354 12.71 9.43 -9.59
C TRP A 354 13.62 9.33 -10.81
N GLN A 355 14.81 9.94 -10.77
CA GLN A 355 15.82 9.77 -11.80
C GLN A 355 16.54 8.44 -11.59
N LEU A 356 16.34 7.50 -12.52
CA LEU A 356 17.30 6.42 -12.75
C LEU A 356 18.57 7.11 -13.24
N ARG A 357 19.61 7.17 -12.40
CA ARG A 357 20.87 7.83 -12.78
C ARG A 357 21.42 7.15 -14.04
N ASP A 358 21.53 7.92 -15.12
CA ASP A 358 22.34 7.52 -16.27
C ASP A 358 23.82 7.72 -15.95
N ASP A 359 24.60 6.69 -16.29
CA ASP A 359 26.05 6.61 -16.13
C ASP A 359 26.75 7.57 -17.12
N ASP A 360 26.96 8.83 -16.76
CA ASP A 360 27.76 9.76 -17.57
C ASP A 360 29.29 9.53 -17.42
N ASP A 361 29.75 8.27 -17.44
CA ASP A 361 31.17 7.99 -17.20
C ASP A 361 31.70 6.67 -17.79
N GLY A 362 31.26 6.28 -18.99
CA GLY A 362 32.00 5.42 -19.95
C GLY A 362 32.60 4.08 -19.46
N LYS A 363 32.29 3.63 -18.24
CA LYS A 363 32.75 2.40 -17.63
C LYS A 363 31.56 1.45 -17.59
N PRO A 364 31.66 0.25 -18.16
CA PRO A 364 30.61 -0.75 -18.00
C PRO A 364 30.65 -1.24 -16.55
N MET A 365 29.81 -0.66 -15.69
CA MET A 365 29.57 -1.20 -14.36
C MET A 365 28.33 -2.07 -14.41
N LYS A 366 28.39 -3.22 -13.74
CA LYS A 366 27.23 -4.08 -13.48
C LYS A 366 26.09 -3.21 -12.94
N HIS A 367 24.95 -3.17 -13.64
CA HIS A 367 23.72 -2.50 -13.20
C HIS A 367 23.55 -2.65 -11.68
N SER A 368 23.66 -1.54 -10.94
CA SER A 368 23.51 -1.57 -9.49
C SER A 368 22.02 -1.75 -9.18
N LEU A 369 21.60 -3.00 -9.00
CA LEU A 369 20.26 -3.44 -8.55
C LEU A 369 19.64 -2.52 -7.48
N LYS A 370 20.48 -1.95 -6.59
CA LYS A 370 20.11 -1.02 -5.52
C LYS A 370 19.37 0.25 -5.96
N GLY A 371 19.60 0.77 -7.17
CA GLY A 371 18.97 2.01 -7.65
C GLY A 371 17.54 1.78 -8.12
N PHE A 372 17.34 0.71 -8.90
CA PHE A 372 16.03 0.31 -9.41
C PHE A 372 15.12 -0.22 -8.29
N ASP A 373 15.65 -1.00 -7.35
CA ASP A 373 14.86 -1.50 -6.24
C ASP A 373 14.46 -0.37 -5.27
N PHE A 374 15.34 0.60 -5.05
CA PHE A 374 15.00 1.81 -4.29
C PHE A 374 13.87 2.59 -4.97
N PHE A 375 13.93 2.74 -6.29
CA PHE A 375 12.90 3.38 -7.09
C PHE A 375 11.54 2.65 -6.99
N LEU A 376 11.52 1.32 -7.09
CA LEU A 376 10.29 0.55 -6.91
C LEU A 376 9.73 0.69 -5.49
N ASN A 377 10.60 0.71 -4.47
CA ASN A 377 10.15 0.92 -3.08
C ASN A 377 9.52 2.31 -2.91
N MET A 378 10.11 3.36 -3.48
CA MET A 378 9.53 4.71 -3.50
C MET A 378 8.14 4.72 -4.16
N LEU A 379 7.98 3.98 -5.26
CA LEU A 379 6.69 3.83 -5.93
C LEU A 379 5.62 3.19 -5.04
N THR A 380 5.98 2.18 -4.25
CA THR A 380 5.03 1.60 -3.29
C THR A 380 4.59 2.63 -2.24
N VAL A 381 5.54 3.37 -1.66
CA VAL A 381 5.22 4.37 -0.63
C VAL A 381 4.30 5.46 -1.20
N ALA A 382 4.62 5.98 -2.39
CA ALA A 382 3.88 7.07 -3.02
C ALA A 382 2.44 6.69 -3.42
N LEU A 383 2.20 5.42 -3.75
CA LEU A 383 0.92 4.94 -4.27
C LEU A 383 0.01 4.29 -3.21
N LYS A 384 0.53 4.00 -2.01
CA LYS A 384 -0.20 3.31 -0.92
C LYS A 384 -1.58 3.87 -0.64
N TYR A 385 -1.71 5.20 -0.65
CA TYR A 385 -2.95 5.93 -0.34
C TYR A 385 -3.49 6.75 -1.54
N ARG A 386 -2.92 6.56 -2.73
CA ARG A 386 -3.43 7.19 -3.95
C ARG A 386 -4.42 6.28 -4.65
N ASN A 387 -5.43 6.87 -5.26
CA ASN A 387 -6.51 6.18 -5.96
C ASN A 387 -6.59 6.62 -7.42
N VAL A 388 -7.26 5.79 -8.21
CA VAL A 388 -7.55 5.95 -9.64
C VAL A 388 -9.01 5.55 -9.84
N THR A 389 -9.74 6.33 -10.66
CA THR A 389 -11.18 6.09 -10.89
C THR A 389 -11.43 5.07 -12.01
N VAL A 390 -10.51 4.96 -12.97
CA VAL A 390 -10.58 4.05 -14.11
C VAL A 390 -9.38 3.11 -14.08
N ALA A 391 -9.61 1.80 -13.89
CA ALA A 391 -8.52 0.83 -13.65
C ALA A 391 -7.43 0.81 -14.73
N SER A 392 -7.77 1.08 -16.00
CA SER A 392 -6.78 1.16 -17.09
C SER A 392 -5.80 2.33 -16.94
N ASP A 393 -6.20 3.41 -16.25
CA ASP A 393 -5.33 4.57 -16.02
C ASP A 393 -4.12 4.21 -15.15
N GLU A 394 -4.25 3.20 -14.29
CA GLU A 394 -3.15 2.75 -13.43
C GLU A 394 -1.92 2.39 -14.25
N VAL A 395 -2.12 1.57 -15.29
CA VAL A 395 -1.05 1.12 -16.18
C VAL A 395 -0.44 2.29 -16.95
N ILE A 396 -1.28 3.23 -17.41
CA ILE A 396 -0.86 4.43 -18.16
C ILE A 396 0.02 5.33 -17.27
N CYS A 397 -0.45 5.64 -16.06
CA CYS A 397 0.32 6.45 -15.10
C CYS A 397 1.65 5.79 -14.73
N LEU A 398 1.66 4.48 -14.47
CA LEU A 398 2.89 3.74 -14.16
C LEU A 398 3.87 3.76 -15.32
N ALA A 399 3.41 3.45 -16.54
CA ALA A 399 4.24 3.48 -17.73
C ALA A 399 4.84 4.87 -18.00
N THR A 400 4.05 5.93 -17.78
CA THR A 400 4.47 7.33 -17.92
C THR A 400 5.53 7.71 -16.88
N LEU A 401 5.30 7.37 -15.60
CA LEU A 401 6.27 7.57 -14.50
C LEU A 401 7.60 6.87 -14.77
N LEU A 402 7.53 5.58 -15.15
CA LEU A 402 8.67 4.69 -15.36
C LEU A 402 9.37 4.88 -16.72
N ASN A 403 8.86 5.79 -17.56
CA ASN A 403 9.34 6.00 -18.94
C ASN A 403 9.35 4.72 -19.81
N LEU A 404 8.34 3.86 -19.63
CA LEU A 404 8.25 2.57 -20.33
C LEU A 404 7.53 2.70 -21.67
N ARG A 405 8.13 3.43 -22.62
CA ARG A 405 7.60 3.49 -24.00
C ARG A 405 7.84 2.18 -24.74
N ILE A 406 6.94 1.81 -25.65
CA ILE A 406 7.23 0.73 -26.62
C ILE A 406 8.08 1.34 -27.73
N ASN A 407 9.31 0.89 -27.90
CA ASN A 407 10.09 1.29 -29.07
C ASN A 407 9.54 0.54 -30.29
N SER A 408 8.63 1.18 -31.01
CA SER A 408 8.23 0.79 -32.35
C SER A 408 8.95 1.71 -33.34
N THR A 409 9.60 1.13 -34.34
CA THR A 409 10.34 1.84 -35.41
C THR A 409 9.43 2.58 -36.40
N LYS A 410 8.11 2.70 -36.13
CA LYS A 410 7.15 3.43 -36.96
C LYS A 410 6.04 4.07 -36.12
N GLY A 411 6.06 5.39 -35.96
CA GLY A 411 4.92 6.20 -35.52
C GLY A 411 4.52 6.08 -34.05
N VAL A 412 3.45 6.84 -33.70
CA VAL A 412 2.86 6.95 -32.35
C VAL A 412 2.54 5.57 -31.81
N VAL A 413 3.04 5.32 -30.62
CA VAL A 413 3.05 4.01 -29.99
C VAL A 413 1.86 3.93 -29.04
N PRO A 414 1.06 2.84 -29.05
CA PRO A 414 0.05 2.64 -28.03
C PRO A 414 0.72 2.58 -26.65
N LEU A 415 0.22 3.38 -25.70
CA LEU A 415 0.52 3.13 -24.30
C LEU A 415 -0.01 1.74 -23.92
N ILE A 416 0.71 1.05 -23.04
CA ILE A 416 0.28 -0.21 -22.47
C ILE A 416 -1.13 -0.02 -21.88
N GLY A 417 -2.10 -0.86 -22.27
CA GLY A 417 -3.49 -0.78 -21.80
C GLY A 417 -4.51 -0.13 -22.74
N HIS A 418 -4.13 0.31 -23.94
CA HIS A 418 -5.11 0.69 -24.98
C HIS A 418 -5.59 -0.50 -25.80
N GLY A 419 -6.82 -0.96 -25.57
CA GLY A 419 -7.45 -2.06 -26.31
C GLY A 419 -7.21 -3.45 -25.72
N GLU A 420 -6.35 -3.53 -24.71
CA GLU A 420 -6.10 -4.72 -23.88
C GLU A 420 -6.83 -4.55 -22.52
N THR A 421 -7.11 -5.64 -21.84
CA THR A 421 -7.66 -5.58 -20.47
C THR A 421 -6.63 -4.96 -19.51
N PRO A 422 -7.04 -4.28 -18.42
CA PRO A 422 -6.09 -3.72 -17.44
C PRO A 422 -5.07 -4.75 -16.92
N GLU A 423 -5.49 -6.01 -16.83
CA GLU A 423 -4.67 -7.13 -16.39
C GLU A 423 -3.56 -7.49 -17.39
N GLU A 424 -3.85 -7.53 -18.69
CA GLU A 424 -2.85 -7.72 -19.75
C GLU A 424 -1.84 -6.56 -19.75
N GLY A 425 -2.32 -5.33 -19.54
CA GLY A 425 -1.48 -4.16 -19.39
C GLY A 425 -0.51 -4.27 -18.21
N MET A 426 -0.96 -4.79 -17.06
CA MET A 426 -0.09 -5.06 -15.92
C MET A 426 0.98 -6.13 -16.22
N CYS A 427 0.64 -7.18 -16.97
CA CYS A 427 1.62 -8.19 -17.39
C CYS A 427 2.75 -7.59 -18.23
N GLU A 428 2.38 -6.73 -19.19
CA GLU A 428 3.32 -6.00 -20.04
C GLU A 428 4.16 -4.98 -19.25
N LEU A 429 3.56 -4.31 -18.28
CA LEU A 429 4.28 -3.42 -17.36
C LEU A 429 5.38 -4.17 -16.61
N TRP A 430 5.07 -5.32 -15.98
CA TRP A 430 6.04 -6.13 -15.24
C TRP A 430 7.16 -6.67 -16.14
N ARG A 431 6.82 -7.10 -17.36
CA ARG A 431 7.79 -7.54 -18.37
C ARG A 431 8.79 -6.44 -18.72
N ARG A 432 8.32 -5.21 -18.91
CA ARG A 432 9.17 -4.05 -19.22
C ARG A 432 9.98 -3.56 -18.05
N LEU A 433 9.41 -3.59 -16.85
CA LEU A 433 10.14 -3.29 -15.62
C LEU A 433 11.34 -4.22 -15.47
N GLN A 434 11.16 -5.53 -15.72
CA GLN A 434 12.29 -6.46 -15.76
C GLN A 434 13.30 -6.11 -16.86
N ALA A 435 12.83 -5.78 -18.06
CA ALA A 435 13.73 -5.43 -19.17
C ALA A 435 14.57 -4.18 -18.85
N LEU A 436 14.00 -3.20 -18.15
CA LEU A 436 14.66 -1.97 -17.72
C LEU A 436 15.65 -2.22 -16.57
N GLY A 437 15.23 -2.94 -15.53
CA GLY A 437 16.03 -3.19 -14.33
C GLY A 437 17.00 -4.38 -14.44
N GLY A 438 16.89 -5.20 -15.48
CA GLY A 438 17.58 -6.48 -15.65
C GLY A 438 16.99 -7.64 -14.82
N SER A 439 16.27 -7.32 -13.75
CA SER A 439 15.58 -8.26 -12.87
C SER A 439 14.53 -7.54 -12.01
N LEU A 440 13.74 -8.31 -11.27
CA LEU A 440 12.76 -7.81 -10.31
C LEU A 440 13.14 -8.16 -8.85
N PRO A 441 12.60 -7.45 -7.86
CA PRO A 441 12.72 -7.85 -6.46
C PRO A 441 12.04 -9.19 -6.18
N SER A 442 12.76 -10.16 -5.61
CA SER A 442 12.21 -11.49 -5.24
C SER A 442 11.05 -11.40 -4.25
N ASP A 443 11.05 -10.36 -3.40
CA ASP A 443 10.11 -10.23 -2.29
C ASP A 443 8.69 -9.90 -2.76
N LEU A 444 8.51 -9.56 -4.04
CA LEU A 444 7.19 -9.35 -4.65
C LEU A 444 6.24 -10.52 -4.40
N ILE A 445 6.76 -11.75 -4.39
CA ILE A 445 5.97 -12.97 -4.16
C ILE A 445 5.34 -13.02 -2.77
N PHE A 446 5.85 -12.25 -1.81
CA PHE A 446 5.32 -12.18 -0.44
C PHE A 446 4.19 -11.16 -0.31
N SER A 447 3.91 -10.38 -1.36
CA SER A 447 2.87 -9.35 -1.36
C SER A 447 1.48 -9.95 -1.12
N SER A 448 0.73 -9.30 -0.25
CA SER A 448 -0.63 -9.67 0.15
C SER A 448 -1.65 -8.75 -0.52
N ILE A 449 -1.57 -8.66 -1.83
CA ILE A 449 -2.40 -7.77 -2.66
C ILE A 449 -2.99 -8.57 -3.83
N PRO A 450 -4.02 -8.05 -4.53
CA PRO A 450 -4.62 -8.73 -5.67
C PRO A 450 -3.55 -9.07 -6.69
N ARG A 451 -3.62 -10.28 -7.22
CA ARG A 451 -2.65 -10.79 -8.18
C ARG A 451 -3.28 -10.97 -9.54
N VAL A 452 -2.45 -10.87 -10.57
CA VAL A 452 -2.84 -11.21 -11.94
C VAL A 452 -3.30 -12.68 -11.96
N GLN A 453 -4.31 -13.00 -12.75
CA GLN A 453 -4.86 -14.36 -12.90
C GLN A 453 -4.28 -15.09 -14.12
N ALA A 454 -3.71 -14.35 -15.08
CA ALA A 454 -2.96 -14.88 -16.21
C ALA A 454 -1.85 -15.86 -15.76
N PRO A 455 -1.79 -17.09 -16.33
CA PRO A 455 -0.74 -18.06 -16.03
C PRO A 455 0.67 -17.50 -16.27
N GLY A 456 1.61 -17.79 -15.37
CA GLY A 456 2.98 -17.28 -15.39
C GLY A 456 3.14 -15.89 -14.77
N TYR A 457 2.03 -15.24 -14.40
CA TYR A 457 2.01 -13.93 -13.76
C TYR A 457 1.25 -13.92 -12.42
N ARG A 458 0.80 -15.06 -11.89
CA ARG A 458 0.00 -15.10 -10.66
C ARG A 458 0.78 -14.76 -9.39
N TRP A 459 2.08 -14.59 -9.48
CA TRP A 459 2.96 -14.00 -8.48
C TRP A 459 2.87 -12.47 -8.48
N ALA A 460 2.50 -11.86 -9.62
CA ALA A 460 2.61 -10.44 -9.87
C ALA A 460 1.40 -9.68 -9.30
N PRO A 461 1.63 -8.50 -8.69
CA PRO A 461 0.54 -7.59 -8.33
C PRO A 461 -0.30 -7.20 -9.55
N ALA A 462 -1.62 -7.35 -9.43
CA ALA A 462 -2.59 -6.81 -10.40
C ALA A 462 -2.87 -5.31 -10.19
N THR A 463 -2.49 -4.78 -9.02
CA THR A 463 -2.60 -3.36 -8.69
C THR A 463 -1.54 -2.99 -7.66
N VAL A 464 -0.99 -1.78 -7.77
CA VAL A 464 0.00 -1.18 -6.87
C VAL A 464 -0.47 0.17 -6.31
N VAL A 465 -1.73 0.55 -6.57
CA VAL A 465 -2.40 1.74 -6.03
C VAL A 465 -3.38 1.36 -4.92
N GLN A 466 -3.60 2.27 -3.98
CA GLN A 466 -4.51 2.10 -2.84
C GLN A 466 -4.37 0.74 -2.13
N TYR A 467 -3.17 0.13 -2.19
CA TYR A 467 -2.98 -1.27 -1.79
C TYR A 467 -3.09 -1.46 -0.27
N ALA A 468 -3.13 -0.35 0.50
CA ALA A 468 -3.56 -0.35 1.89
C ALA A 468 -4.91 -1.07 2.09
N LYS A 469 -5.75 -1.14 1.04
CA LYS A 469 -6.99 -1.93 1.00
C LYS A 469 -6.79 -3.42 1.27
N HIS A 470 -5.66 -3.96 0.83
CA HIS A 470 -5.43 -5.40 0.71
C HIS A 470 -4.37 -5.91 1.68
N GLY A 471 -3.35 -5.09 1.97
CA GLY A 471 -2.32 -5.42 2.95
C GLY A 471 -0.98 -4.80 2.61
N ASN A 472 0.07 -5.62 2.56
CA ASN A 472 1.43 -5.17 2.30
C ASN A 472 1.87 -5.51 0.88
N LEU A 473 2.48 -4.53 0.21
CA LEU A 473 3.27 -4.70 -1.00
C LEU A 473 4.75 -4.73 -0.60
N TYR A 474 5.43 -5.83 -0.89
CA TYR A 474 6.84 -6.00 -0.53
C TYR A 474 7.74 -5.74 -1.74
N VAL A 475 8.53 -4.68 -1.64
CA VAL A 475 9.59 -4.36 -2.60
C VAL A 475 10.82 -3.93 -1.80
N SER A 476 11.72 -4.88 -1.53
CA SER A 476 12.95 -4.58 -0.79
C SER A 476 14.08 -4.17 -1.72
N HIS A 477 14.87 -3.19 -1.29
CA HIS A 477 16.16 -2.79 -1.88
C HIS A 477 17.33 -3.70 -1.48
N SER A 478 17.05 -4.72 -0.66
CA SER A 478 18.04 -5.62 -0.07
C SER A 478 17.85 -7.07 -0.48
N SER A 479 17.05 -7.37 -1.51
CA SER A 479 16.95 -8.75 -1.98
C SER A 479 18.33 -9.19 -2.48
N ALA A 480 18.84 -10.26 -1.86
CA ALA A 480 20.16 -10.80 -2.18
C ALA A 480 20.19 -11.44 -3.58
N TYR A 481 19.02 -11.79 -4.14
CA TYR A 481 18.92 -12.54 -5.39
C TYR A 481 17.89 -11.94 -6.36
N PRO A 482 18.32 -11.59 -7.58
CA PRO A 482 17.45 -11.01 -8.60
C PRO A 482 16.42 -12.03 -9.12
N ALA A 483 15.16 -11.61 -9.21
CA ALA A 483 14.08 -12.43 -9.75
C ALA A 483 13.90 -12.24 -11.26
N LYS A 484 13.49 -13.29 -11.98
CA LYS A 484 13.27 -13.24 -13.43
C LYS A 484 11.97 -13.90 -13.86
N ILE A 485 11.17 -13.20 -14.63
CA ILE A 485 9.97 -13.67 -15.32
C ILE A 485 10.39 -14.73 -16.34
N THR A 486 9.68 -15.87 -16.30
CA THR A 486 9.82 -16.99 -17.23
C THR A 486 8.42 -17.49 -17.63
N ASP A 487 8.36 -18.37 -18.62
CA ASP A 487 7.10 -19.00 -19.06
C ASP A 487 6.42 -19.84 -17.96
N LYS A 488 7.15 -20.20 -16.90
CA LYS A 488 6.67 -20.99 -15.75
C LYS A 488 6.31 -20.15 -14.52
N GLY A 489 6.43 -18.82 -14.58
CA GLY A 489 6.28 -17.94 -13.43
C GLY A 489 7.55 -17.14 -13.12
N LEU A 490 7.60 -16.56 -11.91
CA LEU A 490 8.78 -15.83 -11.45
C LEU A 490 9.83 -16.79 -10.89
N HIS A 491 11.02 -16.76 -11.48
CA HIS A 491 12.20 -17.44 -10.96
C HIS A 491 12.80 -16.64 -9.80
N VAL A 492 12.86 -17.23 -8.60
CA VAL A 492 13.44 -16.62 -7.40
C VAL A 492 14.39 -17.60 -6.71
N ARG A 493 15.43 -17.08 -6.06
CA ARG A 493 16.30 -17.85 -5.18
C ARG A 493 16.10 -17.40 -3.73
N LEU A 494 15.49 -18.24 -2.91
CA LEU A 494 15.07 -17.91 -1.55
C LEU A 494 15.15 -19.15 -0.65
N PRO A 495 15.35 -18.97 0.66
CA PRO A 495 15.29 -20.08 1.60
C PRO A 495 13.84 -20.59 1.72
N GLY A 496 13.72 -21.86 2.07
CA GLY A 496 12.42 -22.49 2.25
C GLY A 496 12.45 -23.64 3.24
N ALA A 497 11.26 -24.14 3.57
CA ALA A 497 11.12 -25.28 4.44
C ALA A 497 9.91 -26.12 4.04
N ARG A 498 10.08 -27.45 4.11
CA ARG A 498 8.99 -28.39 3.89
C ARG A 498 8.11 -28.44 5.14
N LEU A 499 6.79 -28.45 4.92
CA LEU A 499 5.82 -28.65 5.99
C LEU A 499 5.38 -30.11 6.03
N MET A 500 5.54 -30.73 7.20
CA MET A 500 5.09 -32.09 7.48
C MET A 500 3.96 -32.06 8.51
N SER A 501 2.75 -32.43 8.07
CA SER A 501 1.66 -32.68 8.99
C SER A 501 1.76 -34.13 9.52
N PRO A 502 1.78 -34.33 10.85
CA PRO A 502 1.95 -35.66 11.44
C PRO A 502 0.71 -36.58 11.30
N ALA A 503 -0.42 -36.12 10.75
CA ALA A 503 -1.63 -36.93 10.68
C ALA A 503 -2.48 -36.73 9.40
N ALA A 504 -2.98 -37.84 8.84
CA ALA A 504 -3.97 -37.84 7.75
C ALA A 504 -5.35 -37.24 8.15
N THR A 505 -5.53 -36.87 9.42
CA THR A 505 -6.80 -36.40 10.03
C THR A 505 -6.87 -34.88 10.29
N ALA A 506 -5.90 -34.09 9.79
CA ALA A 506 -5.88 -32.63 9.95
C ALA A 506 -7.24 -31.97 9.61
N GLY A 507 -7.65 -30.98 10.40
CA GLY A 507 -8.95 -30.31 10.32
C GLY A 507 -10.13 -31.05 10.96
N THR A 508 -10.02 -32.37 11.21
CA THR A 508 -11.10 -33.18 11.82
C THR A 508 -11.04 -33.11 13.35
N LEU A 509 -9.84 -33.25 13.93
CA LEU A 509 -9.62 -33.26 15.38
C LEU A 509 -10.02 -31.93 16.04
N GLY A 510 -9.52 -30.79 15.54
CA GLY A 510 -9.84 -29.48 16.11
C GLY A 510 -11.33 -29.10 16.08
N ARG A 511 -12.10 -29.62 15.11
CA ARG A 511 -13.56 -29.43 15.03
C ARG A 511 -14.31 -30.23 16.10
N LEU A 512 -13.80 -31.41 16.44
CA LEU A 512 -14.42 -32.33 17.39
C LEU A 512 -14.10 -31.97 18.86
N LEU A 513 -13.12 -31.09 19.10
CA LEU A 513 -12.83 -30.55 20.43
C LEU A 513 -13.83 -29.45 20.83
N PRO A 514 -14.34 -29.46 22.07
CA PRO A 514 -15.32 -28.49 22.56
C PRO A 514 -14.77 -27.05 22.55
N LYS A 515 -15.66 -26.08 22.29
CA LYS A 515 -15.36 -24.65 22.47
C LYS A 515 -15.31 -24.32 23.96
N VAL A 516 -14.28 -23.58 24.38
CA VAL A 516 -14.24 -22.95 25.70
C VAL A 516 -14.98 -21.61 25.58
N LEU A 517 -16.19 -21.51 26.14
CA LEU A 517 -17.01 -20.30 26.10
C LEU A 517 -16.34 -19.20 26.93
N VAL A 518 -16.03 -18.07 26.30
CA VAL A 518 -15.59 -16.86 27.01
C VAL A 518 -16.84 -16.17 27.53
N ASN A 519 -16.90 -15.92 28.85
CA ASN A 519 -17.98 -15.18 29.52
C ASN A 519 -18.03 -13.67 29.17
N ASP A 520 -17.60 -13.26 27.97
CA ASP A 520 -17.64 -11.88 27.50
C ASP A 520 -18.74 -11.70 26.46
N GLY A 521 -20.01 -11.85 26.86
CA GLY A 521 -21.22 -11.19 26.29
C GLY A 521 -21.52 -11.21 24.77
N LYS A 522 -20.66 -11.73 23.90
CA LYS A 522 -20.85 -11.80 22.45
C LYS A 522 -21.13 -13.25 22.08
N GLN A 523 -22.39 -13.53 21.74
CA GLN A 523 -22.77 -14.80 21.13
C GLN A 523 -21.95 -14.98 19.85
N ALA A 524 -21.12 -16.03 19.80
CA ALA A 524 -20.43 -16.43 18.59
C ALA A 524 -21.46 -16.90 17.55
N ASN A 525 -21.34 -16.44 16.30
CA ASN A 525 -22.24 -16.83 15.23
C ASN A 525 -22.12 -18.36 14.97
N PRO A 526 -23.22 -19.07 14.66
CA PRO A 526 -23.20 -20.51 14.38
C PRO A 526 -22.27 -20.91 13.22
N GLY A 527 -21.93 -19.98 12.32
CA GLY A 527 -21.01 -20.18 11.19
C GLY A 527 -19.53 -20.33 11.56
N ASP A 528 -19.11 -19.91 12.76
CA ASP A 528 -17.71 -20.03 13.23
C ASP A 528 -17.36 -21.46 13.73
N GLU A 529 -18.31 -22.40 13.68
CA GLU A 529 -18.16 -23.77 14.21
C GLU A 529 -17.28 -24.70 13.36
N ALA A 530 -17.13 -24.44 12.06
CA ALA A 530 -16.46 -25.35 11.11
C ALA A 530 -15.12 -24.81 10.55
N MET A 531 -14.61 -23.69 11.06
CA MET A 531 -13.60 -22.89 10.36
C MET A 531 -12.17 -23.12 10.90
N PRO A 532 -11.19 -23.47 10.05
CA PRO A 532 -9.80 -23.59 10.47
C PRO A 532 -9.21 -22.22 10.85
N PRO A 533 -8.25 -22.16 11.80
CA PRO A 533 -7.66 -20.90 12.24
C PRO A 533 -6.80 -20.27 11.13
N SER A 534 -6.81 -18.93 11.07
CA SER A 534 -5.96 -18.13 10.17
C SER A 534 -4.48 -18.11 10.57
N VAL A 535 -4.18 -18.66 11.75
CA VAL A 535 -2.84 -18.83 12.30
C VAL A 535 -2.64 -20.30 12.65
N PHE A 536 -1.54 -20.88 12.20
CA PHE A 536 -1.12 -22.21 12.64
C PHE A 536 0.26 -22.17 13.27
N MET A 537 0.56 -23.17 14.09
CA MET A 537 1.84 -23.29 14.79
C MET A 537 2.71 -24.32 14.08
N ALA A 538 3.97 -23.96 13.83
CA ALA A 538 4.97 -24.82 13.23
C ALA A 538 6.22 -24.91 14.12
N LYS A 539 6.80 -26.10 14.24
CA LYS A 539 8.01 -26.38 15.01
C LYS A 539 9.16 -26.72 14.07
N LEU A 540 10.29 -26.02 14.20
CA LEU A 540 11.50 -26.29 13.42
C LEU A 540 12.23 -27.53 13.97
N GLN A 541 12.71 -28.40 13.08
CA GLN A 541 13.28 -29.70 13.44
C GLN A 541 14.79 -29.69 13.77
N ALA A 542 15.40 -28.52 13.99
CA ALA A 542 16.83 -28.36 14.32
C ALA A 542 17.13 -28.65 15.81
N GLU A 543 18.43 -28.87 16.16
CA GLU A 543 18.91 -29.28 17.49
C GLU A 543 18.48 -28.35 18.65
N GLU A 544 18.12 -27.08 18.37
CA GLU A 544 17.55 -26.10 19.31
C GLU A 544 16.15 -25.56 18.87
N GLY A 545 15.32 -26.40 18.24
CA GLY A 545 14.11 -25.97 17.52
C GLY A 545 13.09 -25.13 18.31
N GLY A 546 12.89 -23.87 17.87
CA GLY A 546 11.84 -22.97 18.34
C GLY A 546 10.49 -23.16 17.62
N TRP A 547 9.41 -22.70 18.25
CA TRP A 547 8.08 -22.65 17.64
C TRP A 547 7.84 -21.31 16.93
N PHE A 548 7.08 -21.37 15.83
CA PHE A 548 6.68 -20.21 15.05
C PHE A 548 5.17 -20.21 14.84
N ALA A 549 4.56 -19.03 14.91
CA ALA A 549 3.21 -18.80 14.43
C ALA A 549 3.25 -18.33 12.98
N VAL A 550 2.57 -19.05 12.10
CA VAL A 550 2.40 -18.69 10.69
C VAL A 550 0.99 -18.14 10.52
N ARG A 551 0.89 -16.83 10.32
CA ARG A 551 -0.37 -16.12 10.05
C ARG A 551 -0.58 -16.01 8.56
N ILE A 552 -1.72 -16.46 8.06
CA ILE A 552 -2.10 -16.35 6.65
C ILE A 552 -2.78 -15.01 6.43
N HIS A 553 -2.34 -14.28 5.42
CA HIS A 553 -3.02 -13.08 4.96
C HIS A 553 -4.22 -13.51 4.10
N HIS A 554 -5.43 -13.19 4.55
CA HIS A 554 -6.65 -13.44 3.76
C HIS A 554 -6.83 -12.32 2.73
N VAL A 555 -7.20 -12.69 1.50
CA VAL A 555 -7.54 -11.74 0.43
C VAL A 555 -9.01 -11.29 0.51
N ASP A 556 -9.81 -11.84 1.44
CA ASP A 556 -11.24 -11.50 1.58
C ASP A 556 -11.53 -10.57 2.76
N ASN A 557 -11.90 -9.34 2.42
CA ASN A 557 -12.72 -8.35 3.13
C ASN A 557 -13.22 -8.74 4.56
N GLU A 558 -12.68 -8.07 5.58
CA GLU A 558 -13.41 -7.77 6.82
C GLU A 558 -14.43 -6.62 6.62
N THR A 559 -15.13 -6.58 5.49
CA THR A 559 -16.29 -5.70 5.30
C THR A 559 -17.54 -6.56 5.14
N GLN A 560 -18.18 -6.84 6.27
CA GLN A 560 -19.64 -6.72 6.29
C GLN A 560 -19.95 -5.29 5.81
N GLU A 561 -20.90 -5.17 4.87
CA GLU A 561 -21.47 -3.92 4.33
C GLU A 561 -20.93 -3.47 2.96
N SER A 562 -21.55 -4.00 1.91
CA SER A 562 -22.25 -3.19 0.88
C SER A 562 -22.93 -4.14 -0.12
N ARG A 563 -24.21 -4.43 0.13
CA ARG A 563 -25.09 -4.98 -0.93
C ARG A 563 -25.37 -3.86 -1.93
N SER A 564 -24.66 -3.88 -3.04
CA SER A 564 -25.03 -3.15 -4.26
C SER A 564 -25.42 -4.17 -5.33
N VAL A 565 -26.60 -3.95 -5.91
CA VAL A 565 -27.34 -4.86 -6.77
C VAL A 565 -26.83 -4.73 -8.21
N HIS A 566 -26.60 -5.88 -8.86
CA HIS A 566 -26.28 -6.10 -10.28
C HIS A 566 -24.80 -6.18 -10.71
N ALA A 567 -24.19 -7.36 -10.54
CA ALA A 567 -23.48 -8.10 -11.58
C ALA A 567 -23.27 -9.56 -11.13
N GLY A 568 -23.21 -10.50 -12.07
CA GLY A 568 -23.41 -11.94 -11.89
C GLY A 568 -22.63 -12.65 -10.77
N ALA A 569 -23.34 -13.52 -10.06
CA ALA A 569 -22.85 -14.43 -9.04
C ALA A 569 -21.87 -15.49 -9.60
N ARG A 570 -20.56 -15.23 -9.49
CA ARG A 570 -19.42 -16.17 -9.42
C ARG A 570 -18.26 -15.35 -8.79
N SER A 571 -17.61 -15.61 -7.67
CA SER A 571 -17.38 -16.77 -6.80
C SER A 571 -16.84 -16.23 -5.45
N GLU A 572 -17.67 -16.12 -4.42
CA GLU A 572 -17.29 -15.65 -3.06
C GLU A 572 -16.99 -16.82 -2.08
N THR A 573 -16.60 -17.98 -2.59
CA THR A 573 -16.43 -19.20 -1.79
C THR A 573 -15.28 -20.04 -2.36
N ASP A 574 -14.20 -20.29 -1.58
CA ASP A 574 -13.42 -21.56 -1.49
C ASP A 574 -11.92 -21.44 -1.06
N HIS A 575 -11.45 -20.37 -0.40
CA HIS A 575 -10.02 -20.30 0.02
C HIS A 575 -9.65 -21.25 1.19
N ARG A 576 -10.56 -21.48 2.14
CA ARG A 576 -10.28 -22.26 3.36
C ARG A 576 -10.18 -23.78 3.14
N PRO A 577 -11.03 -24.41 2.31
CA PRO A 577 -10.87 -25.82 1.95
C PRO A 577 -9.59 -26.09 1.15
N ARG A 578 -9.17 -25.13 0.31
CA ARG A 578 -7.88 -25.18 -0.41
C ARG A 578 -6.69 -25.13 0.52
N LEU A 579 -6.69 -24.24 1.52
CA LEU A 579 -5.66 -24.20 2.56
C LEU A 579 -5.54 -25.54 3.30
N LEU A 580 -6.66 -26.11 3.74
CA LEU A 580 -6.65 -27.42 4.42
C LEU A 580 -6.18 -28.53 3.49
N ARG A 581 -6.55 -28.50 2.21
CA ARG A 581 -6.04 -29.46 1.20
C ARG A 581 -4.54 -29.32 1.01
N LEU A 582 -4.03 -28.09 0.97
CA LEU A 582 -2.61 -27.79 0.85
C LEU A 582 -1.83 -28.32 2.06
N LEU A 583 -2.24 -27.97 3.28
CA LEU A 583 -1.58 -28.42 4.52
C LEU A 583 -1.65 -29.94 4.74
N LYS A 584 -2.63 -30.63 4.14
CA LYS A 584 -2.73 -32.10 4.12
C LYS A 584 -1.85 -32.74 3.05
N SER A 585 -1.44 -31.98 2.04
CA SER A 585 -0.62 -32.50 0.95
C SER A 585 0.80 -32.79 1.43
N ARG A 586 1.48 -33.75 0.79
CA ARG A 586 2.92 -33.98 1.01
C ARG A 586 3.81 -32.96 0.28
N SER A 587 3.17 -32.01 -0.41
CA SER A 587 3.76 -30.99 -1.28
C SER A 587 3.82 -29.60 -0.64
N ALA A 588 3.29 -29.42 0.57
CA ALA A 588 3.29 -28.12 1.21
C ALA A 588 4.71 -27.68 1.59
N ALA A 589 5.07 -26.48 1.17
CA ALA A 589 6.32 -25.83 1.54
C ALA A 589 6.07 -24.37 1.89
N LEU A 590 7.03 -23.80 2.61
CA LEU A 590 7.06 -22.41 3.03
C LEU A 590 8.30 -21.77 2.44
N ILE A 591 8.13 -20.76 1.59
CA ILE A 591 9.21 -19.88 1.13
C ILE A 591 9.24 -18.67 2.06
N TYR A 592 10.41 -18.17 2.45
CA TYR A 592 10.50 -17.04 3.38
C TYR A 592 11.67 -16.12 3.07
N GLN A 593 11.58 -14.86 3.52
CA GLN A 593 12.51 -13.82 3.10
C GLN A 593 13.93 -13.96 3.69
N ASN A 594 14.03 -14.33 4.98
CA ASN A 594 15.28 -14.27 5.74
C ASN A 594 15.78 -15.67 6.10
N ALA A 595 17.09 -15.86 6.23
CA ALA A 595 17.67 -17.12 6.72
C ALA A 595 17.04 -17.59 8.06
N ASN A 596 16.72 -16.64 8.95
CA ASN A 596 15.92 -16.90 10.13
C ASN A 596 14.43 -16.92 9.73
N ILE A 597 13.78 -18.10 9.74
CA ILE A 597 12.33 -18.35 9.48
C ILE A 597 11.44 -17.34 10.23
N SER A 598 11.29 -16.14 9.67
CA SER A 598 10.64 -15.01 10.33
C SER A 598 10.42 -13.88 9.32
N GLY A 599 9.33 -13.16 9.51
CA GLY A 599 8.93 -12.09 8.60
C GLY A 599 8.00 -12.58 7.50
N PRO A 600 7.99 -11.92 6.33
CA PRO A 600 7.17 -12.29 5.20
C PRO A 600 7.53 -13.66 4.63
N GLY A 601 6.52 -14.39 4.18
CA GLY A 601 6.68 -15.69 3.54
C GLY A 601 5.52 -16.01 2.61
N LEU A 602 5.65 -17.15 1.93
CA LEU A 602 4.68 -17.66 0.97
C LEU A 602 4.46 -19.14 1.21
N LEU A 603 3.21 -19.53 1.47
CA LEU A 603 2.83 -20.93 1.60
C LEU A 603 2.47 -21.48 0.22
N VAL A 604 3.24 -22.45 -0.25
CA VAL A 604 3.20 -22.96 -1.62
C VAL A 604 2.92 -24.46 -1.69
N SER A 605 2.40 -24.90 -2.85
CA SER A 605 2.35 -26.30 -3.24
C SER A 605 3.46 -26.60 -4.24
N ILE A 606 4.25 -27.64 -3.99
CA ILE A 606 5.21 -28.18 -4.96
C ILE A 606 4.49 -29.16 -5.89
N ASP A 607 4.53 -28.90 -7.20
CA ASP A 607 3.77 -29.69 -8.19
C ASP A 607 4.23 -31.15 -8.28
N SER A 608 5.53 -31.42 -8.05
CA SER A 608 6.12 -32.76 -8.04
C SER A 608 6.94 -32.98 -6.75
N PRO A 609 6.31 -33.39 -5.63
CA PRO A 609 7.00 -33.57 -4.36
C PRO A 609 7.89 -34.83 -4.39
N PRO A 610 9.11 -34.80 -3.82
CA PRO A 610 9.92 -35.99 -3.72
C PRO A 610 9.35 -36.99 -2.71
N SER A 611 9.43 -38.27 -3.05
CA SER A 611 8.78 -39.36 -2.29
C SER A 611 9.53 -39.79 -1.02
N ASN A 612 10.78 -39.36 -0.82
CA ASN A 612 11.69 -39.85 0.24
C ASN A 612 12.30 -38.71 1.09
N LEU A 613 12.65 -38.98 2.35
CA LEU A 613 13.19 -38.00 3.31
C LEU A 613 14.63 -37.58 3.00
N SER A 614 15.47 -38.51 2.51
CA SER A 614 16.82 -38.19 2.01
C SER A 614 16.82 -37.33 0.75
N ALA A 615 15.65 -36.95 0.23
CA ALA A 615 15.51 -36.18 -0.97
C ALA A 615 15.62 -34.66 -0.75
N LEU A 616 15.64 -34.17 0.49
CA LEU A 616 15.83 -32.72 0.74
C LEU A 616 17.26 -32.27 0.43
N ASP A 617 18.25 -33.10 0.75
CA ASP A 617 19.63 -32.92 0.30
C ASP A 617 19.72 -33.04 -1.23
N ILE A 618 18.96 -33.97 -1.83
CA ILE A 618 18.90 -34.15 -3.29
C ILE A 618 18.22 -32.97 -3.98
N LEU A 619 17.18 -32.37 -3.38
CA LEU A 619 16.54 -31.16 -3.89
C LEU A 619 17.50 -29.97 -3.87
N SER A 620 18.31 -29.86 -2.80
CA SER A 620 19.37 -28.86 -2.71
C SER A 620 20.49 -29.06 -3.73
N LEU A 621 20.62 -30.29 -4.26
CA LEU A 621 21.59 -30.69 -5.29
C LEU A 621 20.97 -30.78 -6.70
N ASN A 622 19.67 -30.53 -6.86
CA ASN A 622 18.98 -30.66 -8.14
C ASN A 622 19.30 -29.46 -9.04
N PRO A 623 19.61 -29.66 -10.33
CA PRO A 623 19.94 -28.56 -11.22
C PRO A 623 18.70 -27.79 -11.74
N GLU A 624 17.49 -28.33 -11.60
CA GLU A 624 16.25 -27.68 -12.06
C GLU A 624 15.47 -27.03 -10.89
N PRO A 625 15.02 -25.78 -11.03
CA PRO A 625 14.24 -25.09 -10.01
C PRO A 625 12.90 -25.76 -9.67
N LEU A 626 12.47 -25.64 -8.43
CA LEU A 626 11.20 -26.20 -7.94
C LEU A 626 10.00 -25.43 -8.50
N GLN A 627 9.14 -26.10 -9.26
CA GLN A 627 7.90 -25.51 -9.74
C GLN A 627 6.84 -25.52 -8.65
N THR A 628 6.30 -24.33 -8.37
CA THR A 628 5.36 -24.10 -7.28
C THR A 628 4.20 -23.23 -7.71
N THR A 629 3.06 -23.51 -7.10
CA THR A 629 1.86 -22.67 -7.18
C THR A 629 1.54 -22.14 -5.79
N SER A 630 1.13 -20.87 -5.72
CA SER A 630 0.86 -20.22 -4.45
C SER A 630 -0.45 -19.46 -4.44
N GLU A 631 -1.19 -19.60 -3.34
CA GLU A 631 -2.42 -18.84 -3.07
C GLU A 631 -2.36 -18.06 -1.74
N PHE A 632 -1.31 -18.22 -0.92
CA PHE A 632 -1.34 -17.82 0.49
C PHE A 632 -0.05 -17.09 0.93
N PRO A 633 0.01 -15.75 0.82
CA PRO A 633 1.03 -14.97 1.50
C PRO A 633 0.87 -15.10 3.03
N VAL A 634 1.99 -15.18 3.75
CA VAL A 634 1.99 -15.40 5.20
C VAL A 634 2.97 -14.49 5.94
N LYS A 635 2.72 -14.29 7.24
CA LYS A 635 3.66 -13.68 8.18
C LYS A 635 4.08 -14.72 9.21
N ILE A 636 5.38 -14.95 9.29
CA ILE A 636 6.02 -15.92 10.18
C ILE A 636 6.55 -15.17 11.40
N MET A 637 6.14 -15.59 12.59
CA MET A 637 6.50 -14.94 13.85
C MET A 637 7.14 -15.96 14.80
N PRO A 638 8.40 -15.79 15.22
CA PRO A 638 8.98 -16.62 16.27
C PRO A 638 8.20 -16.41 17.57
N LEU A 639 7.90 -17.51 18.27
CA LEU A 639 7.25 -17.44 19.57
C LEU A 639 8.25 -17.05 20.66
N SER A 640 7.80 -16.26 21.63
CA SER A 640 8.59 -15.96 22.83
C SER A 640 8.76 -17.21 23.70
N GLY A 641 9.69 -17.17 24.67
CA GLY A 641 9.97 -18.34 25.55
C GLY A 641 8.71 -18.93 26.20
N GLY A 642 7.85 -18.10 26.80
CA GLY A 642 6.59 -18.56 27.41
C GLY A 642 5.61 -19.15 26.38
N ALA A 643 5.49 -18.54 25.20
CA ALA A 643 4.63 -19.04 24.13
C ALA A 643 5.16 -20.36 23.53
N CYS A 644 6.48 -20.55 23.44
CA CYS A 644 7.08 -21.83 23.06
C CYS A 644 6.74 -22.94 24.05
N VAL A 645 6.80 -22.66 25.36
CA VAL A 645 6.43 -23.62 26.41
C VAL A 645 4.96 -24.03 26.29
N ILE A 646 4.07 -23.06 26.06
CA ILE A 646 2.64 -23.33 25.84
C ILE A 646 2.43 -24.16 24.57
N ALA A 647 3.11 -23.82 23.46
CA ALA A 647 3.04 -24.55 22.20
C ALA A 647 3.45 -26.02 22.35
N GLU A 648 4.56 -26.27 23.03
CA GLU A 648 5.10 -27.62 23.27
C GLU A 648 4.15 -28.45 24.14
N ALA A 649 3.64 -27.86 25.22
CA ALA A 649 2.67 -28.52 26.09
C ALA A 649 1.35 -28.79 25.35
N ALA A 650 0.91 -27.86 24.49
CA ALA A 650 -0.29 -28.03 23.69
C ALA A 650 -0.13 -29.16 22.66
N ASN A 651 1.03 -29.24 22.01
CA ASN A 651 1.36 -30.34 21.10
C ASN A 651 1.34 -31.69 21.82
N THR A 652 1.99 -31.77 22.98
CA THR A 652 1.97 -32.95 23.85
C THR A 652 0.54 -33.34 24.24
N CYS A 653 -0.31 -32.35 24.54
CA CYS A 653 -1.72 -32.59 24.87
C CYS A 653 -2.50 -33.21 23.72
N VAL A 654 -2.26 -32.79 22.47
CA VAL A 654 -2.88 -33.43 21.30
C VAL A 654 -2.45 -34.89 21.16
N GLU A 655 -1.16 -35.18 21.38
CA GLU A 655 -0.63 -36.54 21.30
C GLU A 655 -1.21 -37.45 22.41
N GLU A 656 -1.24 -36.98 23.65
CA GLU A 656 -1.81 -37.74 24.78
C GLU A 656 -3.32 -37.92 24.63
N LEU A 657 -4.03 -36.89 24.14
CA LEU A 657 -5.46 -36.99 23.89
C LEU A 657 -5.77 -38.05 22.82
N ASN A 658 -4.99 -38.09 21.74
CA ASN A 658 -5.11 -39.15 20.72
C ASN A 658 -4.91 -40.55 21.35
N ARG A 659 -3.93 -40.73 22.24
CA ARG A 659 -3.71 -42.01 22.94
C ARG A 659 -4.85 -42.34 23.89
N ALA A 660 -5.38 -41.36 24.63
CA ALA A 660 -6.51 -41.53 25.53
C ALA A 660 -7.77 -41.95 24.77
N VAL A 661 -8.03 -41.35 23.61
CA VAL A 661 -9.16 -41.72 22.75
C VAL A 661 -9.03 -43.14 22.19
N VAL A 662 -7.83 -43.55 21.78
CA VAL A 662 -7.57 -44.94 21.34
C VAL A 662 -7.75 -45.93 22.51
N ALA A 663 -7.32 -45.57 23.72
CA ALA A 663 -7.52 -46.39 24.91
C ALA A 663 -9.00 -46.53 25.27
N GLU A 664 -9.77 -45.44 25.20
CA GLU A 664 -11.22 -45.42 25.44
C GLU A 664 -11.98 -46.31 24.44
N SER A 665 -11.62 -46.24 23.15
CA SER A 665 -12.16 -47.14 22.11
C SER A 665 -11.91 -48.62 22.45
N ARG A 666 -10.69 -48.96 22.91
CA ARG A 666 -10.35 -50.34 23.31
C ARG A 666 -11.14 -50.80 24.53
N GLN A 667 -11.41 -49.92 25.49
CA GLN A 667 -12.18 -50.25 26.70
C GLN A 667 -13.67 -50.50 26.40
N ARG A 668 -14.22 -49.83 25.37
CA ARG A 668 -15.64 -49.96 24.99
C ARG A 668 -15.96 -51.15 24.08
N GLY A 669 -14.96 -51.93 23.65
CA GLY A 669 -15.12 -53.19 22.91
C GLY A 669 -15.04 -53.07 21.38
N GLY A 670 -14.92 -54.22 20.70
CA GLY A 670 -14.51 -54.35 19.29
C GLY A 670 -15.41 -53.73 18.21
N GLU A 671 -16.64 -53.32 18.53
CA GLU A 671 -17.55 -52.61 17.62
C GLU A 671 -17.49 -51.07 17.78
N TYR A 672 -16.81 -50.55 18.82
CA TYR A 672 -16.72 -49.11 19.09
C TYR A 672 -15.46 -48.50 18.46
N ALA A 673 -15.55 -48.12 17.19
CA ALA A 673 -14.44 -47.53 16.44
C ALA A 673 -13.93 -46.22 17.08
N VAL A 674 -12.65 -45.90 16.86
CA VAL A 674 -12.01 -44.65 17.33
C VAL A 674 -12.80 -43.40 16.90
N ASN A 675 -13.39 -43.40 15.69
CA ASN A 675 -14.25 -42.31 15.22
C ASN A 675 -15.50 -42.11 16.09
N ASN A 676 -16.09 -43.19 16.63
CA ASN A 676 -17.26 -43.12 17.51
C ASN A 676 -16.92 -42.46 18.85
N VAL A 677 -15.66 -42.55 19.30
CA VAL A 677 -15.20 -41.80 20.48
C VAL A 677 -15.11 -40.32 20.12
N TRP A 678 -14.46 -39.98 19.01
CA TRP A 678 -14.31 -38.60 18.53
C TRP A 678 -15.63 -37.87 18.25
N GLU A 679 -16.67 -38.59 17.81
CA GLU A 679 -18.01 -38.04 17.56
C GLU A 679 -18.87 -37.88 18.84
N ASN A 680 -18.46 -38.49 19.96
CA ASN A 680 -19.18 -38.39 21.23
C ASN A 680 -18.71 -37.17 22.05
N THR A 681 -19.43 -36.06 21.91
CA THR A 681 -19.10 -34.76 22.53
C THR A 681 -18.90 -34.85 24.04
N ALA A 682 -19.72 -35.63 24.76
CA ALA A 682 -19.61 -35.74 26.22
C ALA A 682 -18.30 -36.43 26.63
N VAL A 683 -17.95 -37.52 25.94
CA VAL A 683 -16.73 -38.29 26.22
C VAL A 683 -15.48 -37.50 25.85
N ILE A 684 -15.46 -36.85 24.68
CA ILE A 684 -14.32 -36.02 24.25
C ILE A 684 -14.14 -34.79 25.14
N THR A 685 -15.21 -34.15 25.60
CA THR A 685 -15.10 -32.99 26.49
C THR A 685 -14.43 -33.37 27.80
N GLU A 686 -14.83 -34.50 28.38
CA GLU A 686 -14.25 -35.00 29.62
C GLU A 686 -12.78 -35.42 29.44
N LEU A 687 -12.49 -36.23 28.42
CA LEU A 687 -11.12 -36.66 28.12
C LEU A 687 -10.20 -35.47 27.83
N PHE A 688 -10.69 -34.47 27.11
CA PHE A 688 -9.91 -33.28 26.78
C PHE A 688 -9.59 -32.44 28.03
N LYS A 689 -10.59 -32.20 28.89
CA LYS A 689 -10.40 -31.47 30.14
C LYS A 689 -9.42 -32.19 31.07
N GLN A 690 -9.61 -33.49 31.30
CA GLN A 690 -8.73 -34.30 32.14
C GLN A 690 -7.28 -34.35 31.62
N THR A 691 -7.10 -34.43 30.31
CA THR A 691 -5.76 -34.45 29.70
C THR A 691 -5.08 -33.08 29.83
N ALA A 692 -5.83 -31.99 29.62
CA ALA A 692 -5.32 -30.64 29.77
C ALA A 692 -4.92 -30.31 31.23
N GLU A 693 -5.78 -30.67 32.20
CA GLU A 693 -5.51 -30.50 33.63
C GLU A 693 -4.26 -31.26 34.05
N ARG A 694 -4.17 -32.54 33.69
CA ARG A 694 -3.00 -33.38 34.01
C ARG A 694 -1.70 -32.79 33.46
N ILE A 695 -1.71 -32.35 32.20
CA ILE A 695 -0.50 -31.75 31.59
C ILE A 695 -0.12 -30.46 32.30
N VAL A 696 -1.08 -29.60 32.64
CA VAL A 696 -0.77 -28.36 33.37
C VAL A 696 -0.26 -28.67 34.79
N GLU A 697 -0.83 -29.66 35.47
CA GLU A 697 -0.42 -30.06 36.83
C GLU A 697 0.99 -30.66 36.87
N ASP A 698 1.26 -31.61 35.97
CA ASP A 698 2.52 -32.36 35.88
C ASP A 698 3.67 -31.56 35.23
N SER A 699 3.36 -30.44 34.57
CA SER A 699 4.36 -29.57 33.93
C SER A 699 5.16 -28.73 34.91
N SER A 700 6.35 -28.30 34.44
CA SER A 700 7.24 -27.37 35.13
C SER A 700 6.55 -26.05 35.51
N SER A 701 7.11 -25.31 36.49
CA SER A 701 6.61 -23.98 36.88
C SER A 701 6.50 -23.00 35.70
N ALA A 702 7.35 -23.18 34.68
CA ALA A 702 7.39 -22.34 33.49
C ALA A 702 6.08 -22.35 32.68
N LEU A 703 5.38 -23.50 32.55
CA LEU A 703 4.09 -23.54 31.84
C LEU A 703 3.01 -22.78 32.61
N LYS A 704 2.97 -22.98 33.94
CA LYS A 704 2.00 -22.31 34.82
C LYS A 704 2.22 -20.79 34.80
N GLU A 705 3.47 -20.34 34.90
CA GLU A 705 3.83 -18.93 34.81
C GLU A 705 3.47 -18.32 33.45
N ALA A 706 3.76 -19.02 32.35
CA ALA A 706 3.43 -18.56 31.00
C ALA A 706 1.91 -18.42 30.78
N LEU A 707 1.12 -19.40 31.22
CA LEU A 707 -0.34 -19.35 31.13
C LEU A 707 -0.93 -18.24 32.00
N TYR A 708 -0.39 -18.02 33.20
CA TYR A 708 -0.85 -16.95 34.09
C TYR A 708 -0.54 -15.57 33.51
N PHE A 709 0.63 -15.38 32.91
CA PHE A 709 0.97 -14.13 32.23
C PHE A 709 0.02 -13.85 31.05
N GLU A 710 -0.30 -14.87 30.27
CA GLU A 710 -1.23 -14.76 29.14
C GLU A 710 -2.63 -14.35 29.59
N VAL A 711 -3.13 -14.89 30.71
CA VAL A 711 -4.43 -14.48 31.28
C VAL A 711 -4.36 -13.04 31.80
N LEU A 712 -3.28 -12.63 32.48
CA LEU A 712 -3.09 -11.24 32.93
C LEU A 712 -3.02 -10.22 31.79
N SER A 713 -2.58 -10.64 30.60
CA SER A 713 -2.53 -9.75 29.43
C SER A 713 -3.92 -9.30 28.96
N SER A 714 -4.97 -10.06 29.30
CA SER A 714 -6.35 -9.84 28.86
C SER A 714 -7.34 -9.60 30.01
N LYS A 715 -7.04 -10.05 31.23
CA LYS A 715 -7.92 -9.96 32.41
C LYS A 715 -7.18 -9.35 33.60
N ALA A 716 -7.93 -8.68 34.48
CA ALA A 716 -7.40 -8.03 35.68
C ALA A 716 -6.95 -8.99 36.79
N SER A 717 -7.29 -10.28 36.69
CA SER A 717 -6.92 -11.32 37.65
C SER A 717 -6.79 -12.68 36.96
N VAL A 718 -6.06 -13.59 37.61
CA VAL A 718 -5.85 -14.97 37.11
C VAL A 718 -6.46 -15.96 38.10
N THR A 719 -7.21 -16.92 37.56
CA THR A 719 -7.60 -18.13 38.26
C THR A 719 -6.96 -19.34 37.57
N HIS A 720 -6.75 -20.42 38.33
CA HIS A 720 -6.23 -21.67 37.76
C HIS A 720 -7.14 -22.21 36.64
N GLU A 721 -8.47 -22.10 36.83
CA GLU A 721 -9.47 -22.46 35.83
C GLU A 721 -9.34 -21.63 34.55
N ALA A 722 -9.17 -20.30 34.66
CA ALA A 722 -8.97 -19.43 33.48
C ALA A 722 -7.67 -19.77 32.72
N ALA A 723 -6.64 -20.25 33.42
CA ALA A 723 -5.39 -20.70 32.80
C ALA A 723 -5.56 -22.03 32.04
N ILE A 724 -6.30 -22.99 32.61
CA ILE A 724 -6.63 -24.26 31.94
C ILE A 724 -7.50 -24.00 30.72
N GLU A 725 -8.52 -23.13 30.84
CA GLU A 725 -9.36 -22.69 29.72
C GLU A 725 -8.52 -22.08 28.59
N ARG A 726 -7.59 -21.19 28.93
CA ARG A 726 -6.66 -20.59 27.96
C ARG A 726 -5.76 -21.63 27.33
N PHE A 727 -5.25 -22.60 28.10
CA PHE A 727 -4.46 -23.70 27.58
C PHE A 727 -5.25 -24.57 26.60
N MET A 728 -6.48 -24.96 26.94
CA MET A 728 -7.39 -25.72 26.06
C MET A 728 -7.66 -24.98 24.75
N GLN A 729 -7.77 -23.66 24.75
CA GLN A 729 -7.86 -22.88 23.51
C GLN A 729 -6.62 -23.07 22.61
N TYR A 730 -5.42 -23.03 23.19
CA TYR A 730 -4.17 -23.29 22.46
C TYR A 730 -4.10 -24.74 21.94
N VAL A 731 -4.47 -25.74 22.76
CA VAL A 731 -4.51 -27.15 22.31
C VAL A 731 -5.45 -27.32 21.13
N ARG A 732 -6.63 -26.69 21.18
CA ARG A 732 -7.60 -26.73 20.08
C ARG A 732 -7.02 -26.12 18.80
N GLN A 733 -6.31 -25.00 18.88
CA GLN A 733 -5.61 -24.40 17.72
C GLN A 733 -4.56 -25.34 17.12
N VAL A 734 -3.73 -25.98 17.95
CA VAL A 734 -2.71 -26.94 17.49
C VAL A 734 -3.35 -28.21 16.89
N ALA A 735 -4.46 -28.68 17.47
CA ALA A 735 -5.21 -29.85 17.02
C ALA A 735 -5.86 -29.65 15.64
N TYR A 736 -6.23 -28.42 15.26
CA TYR A 736 -6.76 -28.14 13.92
C TYR A 736 -5.80 -28.57 12.80
N CYS A 737 -4.50 -28.56 13.03
CA CYS A 737 -3.49 -28.97 12.04
C CYS A 737 -2.94 -30.38 12.26
N GLY A 738 -3.60 -31.20 13.09
CA GLY A 738 -3.22 -32.61 13.32
C GLY A 738 -2.13 -32.83 14.36
N GLY A 739 -1.87 -31.85 15.25
CA GLY A 739 -0.86 -31.97 16.31
C GLY A 739 0.49 -31.35 15.93
N GLY A 740 0.49 -30.04 15.67
CA GLY A 740 1.70 -29.27 15.38
C GLY A 740 2.32 -29.56 14.01
N ILE A 741 2.51 -28.54 13.18
CA ILE A 741 3.17 -28.73 11.88
C ILE A 741 4.69 -28.81 12.12
N ARG A 742 5.34 -29.86 11.63
CA ARG A 742 6.80 -29.94 11.66
C ARG A 742 7.36 -29.27 10.43
N CYS A 743 8.44 -28.52 10.62
CA CYS A 743 9.07 -27.72 9.59
C CYS A 743 10.53 -28.17 9.45
N GLU A 744 10.88 -28.60 8.25
CA GLU A 744 12.23 -29.05 7.91
C GLU A 744 12.81 -28.07 6.88
N ALA A 745 13.76 -27.24 7.32
CA ALA A 745 14.38 -26.22 6.49
C ALA A 745 15.33 -26.86 5.47
N PHE A 746 15.38 -26.30 4.26
CA PHE A 746 16.39 -26.71 3.29
C PHE A 746 17.79 -26.22 3.75
N PRO A 747 18.85 -27.02 3.56
CA PRO A 747 20.22 -26.64 3.94
C PRO A 747 20.74 -25.37 3.27
N GLU A 748 20.32 -25.09 2.04
CA GLU A 748 20.74 -23.93 1.24
C GLU A 748 19.53 -23.20 0.62
N ASP A 749 19.74 -21.99 0.11
CA ASP A 749 18.74 -21.26 -0.67
C ASP A 749 18.37 -22.07 -1.92
N GLN A 750 17.07 -22.22 -2.18
CA GLN A 750 16.56 -23.00 -3.30
C GLN A 750 16.13 -22.07 -4.44
N ASP A 751 16.23 -22.56 -5.68
CA ASP A 751 15.64 -21.91 -6.85
C ASP A 751 14.18 -22.38 -7.02
N TRP A 752 13.27 -21.42 -7.20
CA TRP A 752 11.82 -21.64 -7.30
C TRP A 752 11.27 -21.00 -8.57
N TYR A 753 10.36 -21.69 -9.27
CA TYR A 753 9.41 -21.06 -10.19
C TYR A 753 8.08 -20.89 -9.44
N VAL A 754 7.68 -19.65 -9.20
CA VAL A 754 6.43 -19.31 -8.52
C VAL A 754 5.44 -18.84 -9.59
N ASP A 755 4.41 -19.64 -9.87
CA ASP A 755 3.26 -19.19 -10.68
C ASP A 755 2.46 -18.14 -9.91
#